data_AF-A0A066WNM1-F1
#
_entry.id   AF-A0A066WNM1-F1
#
_cell.length_a   1.000
_cell.length_b   1.000
_cell.length_c   1.000
_cell.angle_alpha   90.00
_cell.angle_beta   90.00
_cell.angle_gamma   90.00
#
_symmetry.space_group_name_H-M   'P 1'
#
loop_
_entity.id
_entity.type
_entity.pdbx_description
1 polymer ?
#
loop_
_entity_poly.entity_id
_entity_poly.type
_entity_poly.pdbx_seq_one_letter_code
_entity_poly.pdbx_strand_id
1 'polypeptide(L)'
;MLYLKSEFYKPFFLYATRLKIVIGVFILANNAVILSQTSIKNFAYITSNNGLSQNTVLGIVKDKYGFMWFGTWNGLCRYDGYTFKTYLYNPTDKKSLNSNRIHNLKLDKNKNLWIRTFNDDELCRYNYEKDNFDRIARKSPDDSLFTWTDRRKHIAITNVKHKDIIWHIDISKNRLIETNSKQGTVKAYESSLDGSGGLNDAYVTDIYKDNHNILWIGTFGNGINKANLNAKPFSNYYEDSSVDGFIVDQNVTAICEDKKGDIWIGTRDEGITIIDVKNRTAKTGPAQLKKEQIRSIVCDSGGVMWIGTKEGVVSYNPYSGLFKDFSKSINSSVFSIIEDDENNLLLATWQGIYKYVISSNRFVSYPSANFLLHPHTRVIMKDRKGRIWVGCEGAYGNEGGISVLKPISGKDGFKLENHFVHNENKKSISDNRINCIYEDKEGVIWIGTGNGLDRYDSKNKSFTNISSSIIQFPKSSISAILEDNKGNLWISHKKGISQLNKKNYDVRTYTLQDGLQSNEFSSGAAFKSSLKDKLYFGGNNGLSAFDPDEILAEKTLPQTVLTELQILNKSVAINEEINGRVLLKKPLYLTKSIELRNQDKSISIEFAALHYSNPQANKYAYKLEGFDKEWVYTDAKRRFASYSNLDAGNYVFKVISSNSDGVWNKIPASLEIIVKPPFWASIWAYIFYVLLVVAILYVYHIYSTKLANLKSKLAYEAFLHEQEQNKLQFFTNISHEIKTPLTLILAPLERLLDILKENKTAHSQLQTIKMSGDRLLKLVNQLLDFRKLETGNFNLDFCNNDIIALLQRTLKTFEDTAKLQGIHLKLEANTDHFVFVYDEDKIEKVLYNLLSNALKFTPDSGIITIRFSTVKDNNNGFAVIEVINQGISVIEEEDLDVIFQPFHQGKKNNSGGTGLGLAFTKGLVEQHGGVINVSSIKNNAENCLTTFKVMLPLQQENIDFKTNSEINDVENVVLNQYDNFENFITDENPKKTLVRKHTLLIVEDNNELRTYLKEYFSEFYFVIEASNGKDGFDVASSQLPDLILSDVMMDVMDGFEFCSLIKTNIKTSHIPVILLTAQTPLESEIQGIETGADAYMTKPFNLALLEARIKNLLISRSKLKERYRKEISLKPTDEQPQSADEKLLQKLLAFIEENLSNSELGVEEICIGVGVSRSQLYRKVKDLTGLSISEILKEIRLKKAQQLLTDSKFTIGEIAYRVGFSDADYFRKCFKSELGMSPTDYMKKAASK
;
A
#
# COMPACT_ATOMS: atom_id res chain seq x y z
N MET A 1 -94.89 73.40 59.70
CA MET A 1 -96.04 72.48 59.84
C MET A 1 -97.16 73.03 58.96
N LEU A 2 -97.76 72.38 57.98
CA LEU A 2 -97.79 70.99 57.53
C LEU A 2 -97.91 71.02 55.99
N TYR A 3 -96.80 70.83 55.28
CA TYR A 3 -96.75 70.65 53.83
C TYR A 3 -95.71 69.55 53.55
N LEU A 4 -96.01 68.33 54.00
CA LEU A 4 -95.09 67.19 53.91
C LEU A 4 -95.93 65.92 53.81
N LYS A 5 -96.35 65.57 52.58
CA LYS A 5 -96.70 64.22 52.13
C LYS A 5 -97.25 64.25 50.70
N SER A 6 -96.38 64.07 49.70
CA SER A 6 -96.72 63.36 48.45
C SER A 6 -95.53 63.14 47.48
N GLU A 7 -94.34 63.70 47.72
CA GLU A 7 -93.19 63.53 46.82
C GLU A 7 -92.13 62.47 47.22
N PHE A 8 -92.49 61.43 47.97
CA PHE A 8 -91.48 60.51 48.52
C PHE A 8 -91.30 59.15 47.82
N TYR A 9 -91.98 58.83 46.72
CA TYR A 9 -91.89 57.49 46.10
C TYR A 9 -91.54 57.41 44.61
N LYS A 10 -91.17 58.53 43.95
CA LYS A 10 -90.56 58.49 42.60
C LYS A 10 -89.02 58.49 42.56
N PRO A 11 -88.29 59.11 43.52
CA PRO A 11 -86.82 59.08 43.47
C PRO A 11 -86.26 57.70 43.85
N PHE A 12 -86.96 56.95 44.70
CA PHE A 12 -86.46 55.69 45.26
C PHE A 12 -86.46 54.54 44.24
N PHE A 13 -87.45 54.48 43.33
CA PHE A 13 -87.50 53.44 42.30
C PHE A 13 -86.47 53.69 41.19
N LEU A 14 -86.21 54.96 40.84
CA LEU A 14 -85.16 55.34 39.88
C LEU A 14 -83.75 55.22 40.48
N TYR A 15 -83.57 55.50 41.78
CA TYR A 15 -82.29 55.24 42.46
C TYR A 15 -82.03 53.75 42.65
N ALA A 16 -83.04 52.93 42.99
CA ALA A 16 -82.86 51.49 43.15
C ALA A 16 -82.60 50.78 41.81
N THR A 17 -83.21 51.22 40.70
CA THR A 17 -82.88 50.70 39.36
C THR A 17 -81.55 51.22 38.86
N ARG A 18 -81.18 52.49 39.07
CA ARG A 18 -79.83 52.98 38.74
C ARG A 18 -78.74 52.36 39.61
N LEU A 19 -79.00 52.06 40.88
CA LEU A 19 -78.04 51.39 41.75
C LEU A 19 -77.93 49.89 41.40
N LYS A 20 -79.01 49.21 41.01
CA LYS A 20 -78.95 47.83 40.48
C LYS A 20 -78.30 47.75 39.09
N ILE A 21 -78.47 48.77 38.25
CA ILE A 21 -77.79 48.86 36.95
C ILE A 21 -76.31 49.25 37.16
N VAL A 22 -75.99 50.14 38.08
CA VAL A 22 -74.60 50.50 38.39
C VAL A 22 -73.89 49.35 39.08
N ILE A 23 -74.50 48.66 40.05
CA ILE A 23 -73.93 47.45 40.67
C ILE A 23 -73.89 46.29 39.66
N GLY A 24 -74.91 46.14 38.81
CA GLY A 24 -74.92 45.16 37.71
C GLY A 24 -73.83 45.42 36.67
N VAL A 25 -73.60 46.69 36.30
CA VAL A 25 -72.52 47.13 35.41
C VAL A 25 -71.17 47.08 36.12
N PHE A 26 -71.08 47.31 37.43
CA PHE A 26 -69.83 47.16 38.20
C PHE A 26 -69.45 45.68 38.38
N ILE A 27 -70.42 44.79 38.54
CA ILE A 27 -70.21 43.33 38.59
C ILE A 27 -69.93 42.78 37.18
N LEU A 28 -70.58 43.29 36.13
CA LEU A 28 -70.28 42.93 34.74
C LEU A 28 -68.95 43.51 34.24
N ALA A 29 -68.55 44.71 34.69
CA ALA A 29 -67.28 45.33 34.33
C ALA A 29 -66.09 44.73 35.09
N ASN A 30 -66.29 44.23 36.32
CA ASN A 30 -65.23 43.47 37.03
C ASN A 30 -65.10 42.03 36.54
N ASN A 31 -66.17 41.42 36.00
CA ASN A 31 -66.06 40.13 35.31
C ASN A 31 -65.57 40.24 33.85
N ALA A 32 -65.52 41.46 33.31
CA ALA A 32 -64.92 41.79 32.01
C ALA A 32 -63.52 42.41 32.14
N VAL A 33 -62.83 42.19 33.27
CA VAL A 33 -61.37 42.28 33.25
C VAL A 33 -60.92 41.15 32.34
N ILE A 34 -60.55 41.53 31.11
CA ILE A 34 -59.77 40.69 30.22
C ILE A 34 -58.61 40.15 31.05
N LEU A 35 -58.71 38.90 31.47
CA LEU A 35 -57.61 38.10 31.97
C LEU A 35 -56.61 38.07 30.82
N SER A 36 -55.70 39.06 30.79
CA SER A 36 -54.50 38.99 29.99
C SER A 36 -53.70 37.83 30.57
N GLN A 37 -53.92 36.63 30.03
CA GLN A 37 -53.18 35.44 30.39
C GLN A 37 -51.72 35.68 30.01
N THR A 38 -50.92 36.06 30.99
CA THR A 38 -49.47 36.15 30.85
C THR A 38 -48.75 35.49 32.02
N SER A 39 -49.39 34.59 32.76
CA SER A 39 -48.66 33.76 33.72
C SER A 39 -47.96 32.64 32.95
N ILE A 40 -46.67 32.45 33.18
CA ILE A 40 -45.91 31.32 32.65
C ILE A 40 -46.57 30.04 33.19
N LYS A 41 -47.10 29.21 32.30
CA LYS A 41 -47.78 27.97 32.69
C LYS A 41 -46.91 26.72 32.56
N ASN A 42 -45.82 26.78 31.78
CA ASN A 42 -45.00 25.61 31.44
C ASN A 42 -43.50 25.91 31.64
N PHE A 43 -42.90 25.34 32.68
CA PHE A 43 -41.46 25.29 32.89
C PHE A 43 -40.89 23.95 32.41
N ALA A 44 -39.78 24.00 31.68
CA ALA A 44 -38.93 22.86 31.44
C ALA A 44 -37.90 22.73 32.58
N TYR A 45 -37.57 21.50 32.97
CA TYR A 45 -36.67 21.22 34.08
C TYR A 45 -35.34 20.65 33.60
N ILE A 46 -34.24 21.10 34.21
CA ILE A 46 -32.91 20.54 34.01
C ILE A 46 -32.35 20.16 35.37
N THR A 47 -32.13 18.86 35.57
CA THR A 47 -31.66 18.27 36.84
C THR A 47 -30.38 17.46 36.63
N SER A 48 -29.90 16.79 37.68
CA SER A 48 -28.77 15.87 37.61
C SER A 48 -28.94 14.75 36.58
N ASN A 49 -30.18 14.34 36.31
CA ASN A 49 -30.48 13.34 35.27
C ASN A 49 -30.16 13.86 33.86
N ASN A 50 -30.08 15.18 33.68
CA ASN A 50 -29.70 15.84 32.43
C ASN A 50 -28.20 16.19 32.37
N GLY A 51 -27.41 15.78 33.37
CA GLY A 51 -25.96 16.03 33.42
C GLY A 51 -25.53 17.22 34.29
N LEU A 52 -26.46 17.90 34.97
CA LEU A 52 -26.11 18.90 35.98
C LEU A 52 -25.35 18.23 37.15
N SER A 53 -24.29 18.84 37.66
CA SER A 53 -23.47 18.17 38.69
C SER A 53 -24.20 17.93 40.01
N GLN A 54 -25.10 18.84 40.40
CA GLN A 54 -25.96 18.72 41.58
C GLN A 54 -27.17 19.68 41.47
N ASN A 55 -28.31 19.34 42.07
CA ASN A 55 -29.60 20.04 41.87
C ASN A 55 -29.78 21.38 42.61
N THR A 56 -28.95 21.70 43.59
CA THR A 56 -28.97 22.98 44.29
C THR A 56 -28.22 24.02 43.47
N VAL A 57 -28.94 24.93 42.82
CA VAL A 57 -28.36 25.94 41.92
C VAL A 57 -28.47 27.33 42.56
N LEU A 58 -27.34 27.94 42.91
CA LEU A 58 -27.31 29.19 43.70
C LEU A 58 -26.94 30.44 42.90
N GLY A 59 -26.46 30.29 41.66
CA GLY A 59 -26.10 31.40 40.79
C GLY A 59 -26.22 31.03 39.31
N ILE A 60 -26.76 31.94 38.51
CA ILE A 60 -27.00 31.75 37.07
C ILE A 60 -26.53 32.97 36.29
N VAL A 61 -25.67 32.75 35.29
CA VAL A 61 -25.26 33.82 34.36
C VAL A 61 -25.01 33.27 32.95
N LYS A 62 -25.19 34.09 31.93
CA LYS A 62 -24.76 33.81 30.55
C LYS A 62 -23.49 34.60 30.25
N ASP A 63 -22.43 33.92 29.84
CA ASP A 63 -21.16 34.58 29.54
C ASP A 63 -21.19 35.35 28.20
N LYS A 64 -20.08 36.06 27.91
CA LYS A 64 -19.92 36.84 26.67
C LYS A 64 -19.81 36.01 25.39
N TYR A 65 -19.54 34.71 25.50
CA TYR A 65 -19.47 33.78 24.38
C TYR A 65 -20.79 33.03 24.18
N GLY A 66 -21.77 33.25 25.05
CA GLY A 66 -23.11 32.71 24.96
C GLY A 66 -23.36 31.46 25.80
N PHE A 67 -22.38 30.93 26.53
CA PHE A 67 -22.57 29.76 27.38
C PHE A 67 -23.35 30.12 28.65
N MET A 68 -24.23 29.23 29.09
CA MET A 68 -24.88 29.36 30.40
C MET A 68 -23.97 28.77 31.49
N TRP A 69 -23.92 29.42 32.63
CA TRP A 69 -23.15 29.00 33.79
C TRP A 69 -24.05 28.88 35.00
N PHE A 70 -23.90 27.77 35.72
CA PHE A 70 -24.69 27.43 36.90
C PHE A 70 -23.76 27.08 38.05
N GLY A 71 -23.87 27.84 39.15
CA GLY A 71 -23.15 27.56 40.39
C GLY A 71 -23.95 26.56 41.21
N THR A 72 -23.39 25.38 41.46
CA THR A 72 -24.07 24.32 42.23
C THR A 72 -23.41 24.08 43.59
N TRP A 73 -24.02 23.24 44.44
CA TRP A 73 -23.33 22.77 45.66
C TRP A 73 -22.15 21.85 45.39
N ASN A 74 -22.05 21.24 44.21
CA ASN A 74 -20.94 20.36 43.87
C ASN A 74 -20.35 20.69 42.50
N GLY A 75 -19.77 21.88 42.41
CA GLY A 75 -19.03 22.35 41.24
C GLY A 75 -19.71 23.47 40.49
N LEU A 76 -18.94 24.05 39.56
CA LEU A 76 -19.41 25.03 38.60
C LEU A 76 -19.73 24.32 37.29
N CYS A 77 -20.93 24.53 36.76
CA CYS A 77 -21.38 23.91 35.52
C CYS A 77 -21.43 24.94 34.39
N ARG A 78 -20.79 24.65 33.25
CA ARG A 78 -20.98 25.38 31.98
C ARG A 78 -21.85 24.55 31.05
N TYR A 79 -22.83 25.16 30.41
CA TYR A 79 -23.81 24.51 29.55
C TYR A 79 -23.88 25.18 28.18
N ASP A 80 -23.88 24.36 27.13
CA ASP A 80 -23.93 24.79 25.72
C ASP A 80 -25.29 24.57 25.06
N GLY A 81 -26.28 24.04 25.80
CA GLY A 81 -27.61 23.68 25.29
C GLY A 81 -27.82 22.18 25.13
N TYR A 82 -26.75 21.39 25.21
CA TYR A 82 -26.78 19.94 25.05
C TYR A 82 -26.04 19.22 26.18
N THR A 83 -24.84 19.70 26.51
CA THR A 83 -23.92 19.05 27.43
C THR A 83 -23.41 20.00 28.51
N PHE A 84 -23.16 19.43 29.69
CA PHE A 84 -22.56 20.13 30.82
C PHE A 84 -21.08 19.82 30.91
N LYS A 85 -20.27 20.88 31.06
CA LYS A 85 -18.88 20.79 31.51
C LYS A 85 -18.78 21.24 32.96
N THR A 86 -18.38 20.33 33.84
CA THR A 86 -18.28 20.58 35.28
C THR A 86 -16.84 20.89 35.68
N TYR A 87 -16.66 21.97 36.44
CA TYR A 87 -15.38 22.33 37.06
C TYR A 87 -15.47 22.05 38.55
N LEU A 88 -14.46 21.35 39.07
CA LEU A 88 -14.35 20.96 40.47
C LEU A 88 -13.07 21.53 41.09
N TYR A 89 -13.06 21.65 42.41
CA TYR A 89 -11.89 21.92 43.21
C TYR A 89 -10.97 20.70 43.21
N ASN A 90 -9.69 20.96 42.92
CA ASN A 90 -8.60 20.04 43.13
C ASN A 90 -7.59 20.67 44.11
N PRO A 91 -7.32 20.05 45.27
CA PRO A 91 -6.39 20.59 46.28
C PRO A 91 -4.95 20.68 45.78
N THR A 92 -4.54 19.88 44.79
CA THR A 92 -3.18 19.92 44.23
C THR A 92 -3.02 20.97 43.13
N ASP A 93 -4.12 21.41 42.52
CA ASP A 93 -4.11 22.38 41.43
C ASP A 93 -4.63 23.76 41.89
N LYS A 94 -3.71 24.71 42.08
CA LYS A 94 -4.03 26.12 42.43
C LYS A 94 -4.81 26.86 41.34
N LYS A 95 -4.90 26.31 40.12
CA LYS A 95 -5.69 26.85 39.00
C LYS A 95 -7.07 26.23 38.88
N SER A 96 -7.44 25.29 39.74
CA SER A 96 -8.83 24.83 39.90
C SER A 96 -9.64 25.80 40.79
N LEU A 97 -10.96 25.57 40.94
CA LEU A 97 -11.80 26.31 41.90
C LEU A 97 -11.25 26.20 43.32
N ASN A 98 -11.51 27.15 44.22
CA ASN A 98 -11.09 27.06 45.63
C ASN A 98 -12.03 26.23 46.53
N SER A 99 -13.23 25.87 46.04
CA SER A 99 -14.19 24.97 46.69
C SER A 99 -15.25 24.52 45.68
N ASN A 100 -15.81 23.32 45.87
CA ASN A 100 -16.91 22.81 45.04
C ASN A 100 -18.24 23.51 45.32
N ARG A 101 -18.44 24.04 46.53
CA ARG A 101 -19.69 24.69 46.90
C ARG A 101 -19.70 26.11 46.35
N ILE A 102 -20.43 26.33 45.26
CA ILE A 102 -20.56 27.65 44.64
C ILE A 102 -21.69 28.41 45.33
N HIS A 103 -21.38 29.63 45.78
CA HIS A 103 -22.31 30.49 46.49
C HIS A 103 -22.97 31.52 45.56
N ASN A 104 -22.24 32.09 44.58
CA ASN A 104 -22.80 33.05 43.64
C ASN A 104 -21.97 33.18 42.36
N LEU A 105 -22.59 33.63 41.26
CA LEU A 105 -21.94 33.96 40.00
C LEU A 105 -22.24 35.41 39.60
N LYS A 106 -21.23 36.13 39.12
CA LYS A 106 -21.38 37.50 38.63
C LYS A 106 -20.52 37.78 37.40
N LEU A 107 -21.01 38.69 36.56
CA LEU A 107 -20.25 39.24 35.44
C LEU A 107 -19.89 40.69 35.74
N ASP A 108 -18.62 41.05 35.59
CA ASP A 108 -18.19 42.44 35.70
C ASP A 108 -18.56 43.26 34.44
N LYS A 109 -18.19 44.55 34.43
CA LYS A 109 -18.44 45.45 33.28
C LYS A 109 -17.78 44.96 31.99
N ASN A 110 -16.66 44.25 32.09
CA ASN A 110 -15.92 43.66 30.98
C ASN A 110 -16.40 42.24 30.63
N LYS A 111 -17.49 41.78 31.26
CA LYS A 111 -18.07 40.43 31.12
C LYS A 111 -17.11 39.30 31.50
N ASN A 112 -16.18 39.55 32.43
CA ASN A 112 -15.43 38.46 33.06
C ASN A 112 -16.29 37.76 34.11
N LEU A 113 -16.16 36.44 34.19
CA LEU A 113 -16.93 35.60 35.10
C LEU A 113 -16.23 35.49 36.45
N TRP A 114 -16.94 35.92 37.49
CA TRP A 114 -16.53 35.87 38.89
C TRP A 114 -17.39 34.85 39.63
N ILE A 115 -16.73 34.02 40.43
CA ILE A 115 -17.30 32.88 41.12
C ILE A 115 -16.99 33.02 42.61
N ARG A 116 -18.05 33.23 43.38
CA ARG A 116 -18.00 33.19 44.85
C ARG A 116 -18.28 31.77 45.29
N THR A 117 -17.37 31.18 46.03
CA THR A 117 -17.58 29.87 46.67
C THR A 117 -17.88 30.07 48.16
N PHE A 118 -18.18 28.98 48.87
CA PHE A 118 -18.35 29.00 50.33
C PHE A 118 -17.04 29.18 51.10
N ASN A 119 -15.89 29.16 50.41
CA ASN A 119 -14.64 29.60 51.02
C ASN A 119 -14.58 31.13 50.91
N ASP A 120 -14.73 31.80 52.05
CA ASP A 120 -14.87 33.25 52.08
C ASP A 120 -13.56 34.02 51.90
N ASP A 121 -12.41 33.33 52.00
CA ASP A 121 -11.07 33.94 51.97
C ASP A 121 -10.60 34.28 50.56
N GLU A 122 -11.15 33.60 49.54
CA GLU A 122 -10.75 33.80 48.14
C GLU A 122 -11.96 33.89 47.21
N LEU A 123 -11.82 34.66 46.14
CA LEU A 123 -12.77 34.76 45.03
C LEU A 123 -12.13 34.17 43.76
N CYS A 124 -12.86 33.37 43.00
CA CYS A 124 -12.36 32.80 41.76
C CYS A 124 -12.78 33.67 40.57
N ARG A 125 -11.85 33.95 39.65
CA ARG A 125 -12.14 34.54 38.34
C ARG A 125 -11.80 33.53 37.25
N TYR A 126 -12.76 33.23 36.38
CA TYR A 126 -12.54 32.28 35.28
C TYR A 126 -11.73 32.92 34.15
N ASN A 127 -10.70 32.22 33.70
CA ASN A 127 -9.85 32.60 32.58
C ASN A 127 -10.27 31.82 31.33
N TYR A 128 -10.98 32.50 30.43
CA TYR A 128 -11.47 31.88 29.19
C TYR A 128 -10.38 31.37 28.26
N GLU A 129 -9.18 31.98 28.25
CA GLU A 129 -8.12 31.53 27.33
C GLU A 129 -7.42 30.27 27.83
N LYS A 130 -7.30 30.11 29.15
CA LYS A 130 -6.59 28.98 29.77
C LYS A 130 -7.52 27.92 30.35
N ASP A 131 -8.84 28.17 30.32
CA ASP A 131 -9.88 27.28 30.84
C ASP A 131 -9.68 26.88 32.30
N ASN A 132 -9.26 27.85 33.11
CA ASN A 132 -8.93 27.66 34.52
C ASN A 132 -9.29 28.88 35.38
N PHE A 133 -8.87 28.90 36.64
CA PHE A 133 -9.29 29.92 37.61
C PHE A 133 -8.09 30.68 38.20
N ASP A 134 -8.23 32.00 38.26
CA ASP A 134 -7.37 32.86 39.08
C ASP A 134 -8.06 33.06 40.43
N ARG A 135 -7.43 32.60 41.53
CA ARG A 135 -7.91 32.78 42.90
C ARG A 135 -7.37 34.08 43.47
N ILE A 136 -8.26 34.94 43.96
CA ILE A 136 -7.96 36.29 44.43
C ILE A 136 -8.32 36.35 45.91
N ALA A 137 -7.30 36.50 46.76
CA ALA A 137 -7.48 36.58 48.20
C ALA A 137 -8.19 37.88 48.62
N ARG A 138 -8.99 37.77 49.67
CA ARG A 138 -9.68 38.89 50.32
C ARG A 138 -8.66 39.79 51.02
N LYS A 139 -8.67 41.08 50.70
CA LYS A 139 -7.73 42.04 51.30
C LYS A 139 -8.20 42.57 52.65
N SER A 140 -9.50 42.74 52.83
CA SER A 140 -10.11 43.25 54.06
C SER A 140 -11.55 42.74 54.23
N PRO A 141 -12.12 42.81 55.44
CA PRO A 141 -13.54 42.51 55.67
C PRO A 141 -14.49 43.35 54.79
N ASP A 142 -14.15 44.61 54.50
CA ASP A 142 -14.97 45.51 53.67
C ASP A 142 -14.56 45.53 52.19
N ASP A 143 -13.93 44.46 51.69
CA ASP A 143 -13.54 44.38 50.29
C ASP A 143 -14.77 44.53 49.37
N SER A 144 -14.77 45.61 48.58
CA SER A 144 -15.86 45.97 47.67
C SER A 144 -16.20 44.87 46.66
N LEU A 145 -15.20 44.10 46.23
CA LEU A 145 -15.38 43.03 45.25
C LEU A 145 -16.15 41.86 45.86
N PHE A 146 -15.79 41.46 47.07
CA PHE A 146 -16.45 40.39 47.82
C PHE A 146 -17.88 40.79 48.15
N THR A 147 -18.08 42.05 48.56
CA THR A 147 -19.39 42.63 48.86
C THR A 147 -20.30 42.66 47.63
N TRP A 148 -19.76 42.99 46.45
CA TRP A 148 -20.51 43.00 45.19
C TRP A 148 -20.91 41.59 44.73
N THR A 149 -20.08 40.58 45.03
CA THR A 149 -20.39 39.16 44.73
C THR A 149 -21.27 38.48 45.78
N ASP A 150 -21.68 39.18 46.84
CA ASP A 150 -22.54 38.59 47.86
C ASP A 150 -23.92 38.16 47.31
N ARG A 151 -24.35 36.96 47.68
CA ARG A 151 -25.59 36.36 47.18
C ARG A 151 -26.84 37.06 47.72
N ARG A 152 -26.87 37.40 49.02
CA ARG A 152 -28.05 38.02 49.63
C ARG A 152 -28.31 39.38 49.01
N LYS A 153 -27.24 40.18 48.82
CA LYS A 153 -27.31 41.46 48.11
C LYS A 153 -27.73 41.28 46.66
N HIS A 154 -27.22 40.25 45.97
CA HIS A 154 -27.61 39.97 44.59
C HIS A 154 -29.12 39.72 44.48
N ILE A 155 -29.66 38.80 45.26
CA ILE A 155 -31.08 38.41 45.17
C ILE A 155 -31.99 39.58 45.55
N ALA A 156 -31.60 40.37 46.56
CA ALA A 156 -32.39 41.51 47.03
C ALA A 156 -32.65 42.58 45.96
N ILE A 157 -31.76 42.73 44.99
CA ILE A 157 -31.87 43.73 43.92
C ILE A 157 -32.25 43.13 42.57
N THR A 158 -32.36 41.80 42.48
CA THR A 158 -32.55 41.12 41.21
C THR A 158 -34.03 41.05 40.89
N ASN A 159 -34.40 41.77 39.84
CA ASN A 159 -35.70 41.68 39.21
C ASN A 159 -35.52 41.46 37.71
N VAL A 160 -36.41 40.67 37.14
CA VAL A 160 -36.46 40.38 35.71
C VAL A 160 -37.71 41.01 35.14
N LYS A 161 -37.56 41.93 34.19
CA LYS A 161 -38.69 42.53 33.47
C LYS A 161 -38.84 41.96 32.06
N HIS A 162 -40.08 41.64 31.67
CA HIS A 162 -40.47 41.37 30.29
C HIS A 162 -41.86 41.93 30.04
N LYS A 163 -42.00 42.83 29.05
CA LYS A 163 -43.22 43.59 28.81
C LYS A 163 -43.69 44.28 30.11
N ASP A 164 -44.93 44.02 30.52
CA ASP A 164 -45.57 44.59 31.71
C ASP A 164 -45.39 43.73 32.96
N ILE A 165 -44.55 42.69 32.90
CA ILE A 165 -44.38 41.72 33.99
C ILE A 165 -42.99 41.85 34.59
N ILE A 166 -42.94 41.82 35.91
CA ILE A 166 -41.71 41.83 36.70
C ILE A 166 -41.70 40.58 37.58
N TRP A 167 -40.68 39.74 37.42
CA TRP A 167 -40.39 38.64 38.35
C TRP A 167 -39.30 39.06 39.33
N HIS A 168 -39.48 38.73 40.60
CA HIS A 168 -38.48 38.91 41.65
C HIS A 168 -38.59 37.78 42.67
N ILE A 169 -37.57 37.63 43.52
CA ILE A 169 -37.57 36.65 44.60
C ILE A 169 -37.96 37.36 45.90
N ASP A 170 -39.00 36.87 46.57
CA ASP A 170 -39.29 37.25 47.96
C ASP A 170 -38.24 36.62 48.87
N ILE A 171 -37.33 37.44 49.38
CA ILE A 171 -36.17 37.01 50.19
C ILE A 171 -36.62 36.34 51.50
N SER A 172 -37.78 36.72 52.04
CA SER A 172 -38.26 36.18 53.33
C SER A 172 -38.70 34.72 53.20
N LYS A 173 -39.23 34.35 52.03
CA LYS A 173 -39.81 33.02 51.74
C LYS A 173 -39.06 32.24 50.67
N ASN A 174 -38.07 32.85 49.99
CA ASN A 174 -37.40 32.33 48.79
C ASN A 174 -38.38 31.88 47.70
N ARG A 175 -39.44 32.67 47.45
CA ARG A 175 -40.47 32.36 46.46
C ARG A 175 -40.38 33.27 45.26
N LEU A 176 -40.66 32.74 44.07
CA LEU A 176 -40.81 33.55 42.87
C LEU A 176 -42.13 34.31 42.92
N ILE A 177 -42.04 35.63 42.81
CA ILE A 177 -43.19 36.53 42.74
C ILE A 177 -43.22 37.17 41.35
N GLU A 178 -44.37 37.09 40.71
CA GLU A 178 -44.71 37.79 39.48
C GLU A 178 -45.60 38.99 39.81
N THR A 179 -45.26 40.16 39.29
CA THR A 179 -46.03 41.39 39.44
C THR A 179 -46.34 41.96 38.07
N ASN A 180 -47.62 42.13 37.76
CA ASN A 180 -48.06 42.84 36.56
C ASN A 180 -48.05 44.35 36.86
N SER A 181 -47.13 45.09 36.25
CA SER A 181 -46.95 46.53 36.50
C SER A 181 -48.11 47.40 36.02
N LYS A 182 -48.98 46.90 35.14
CA LYS A 182 -50.17 47.63 34.66
C LYS A 182 -51.41 47.34 35.50
N GLN A 183 -51.64 46.07 35.85
CA GLN A 183 -52.84 45.65 36.58
C GLN A 183 -52.66 45.65 38.11
N GLY A 184 -51.43 45.73 38.61
CA GLY A 184 -51.12 45.64 40.04
C GLY A 184 -51.33 44.24 40.63
N THR A 185 -51.62 43.24 39.79
CA THR A 185 -51.81 41.85 40.23
C THR A 185 -50.48 41.20 40.59
N VAL A 186 -50.49 40.45 41.69
CA VAL A 186 -49.32 39.73 42.20
C VAL A 186 -49.64 38.25 42.27
N LYS A 187 -48.77 37.42 41.67
CA LYS A 187 -48.86 35.96 41.70
C LYS A 187 -47.60 35.39 42.32
N ALA A 188 -47.77 34.61 43.39
CA ALA A 188 -46.68 33.81 43.95
C ALA A 188 -46.71 32.41 43.33
N TYR A 189 -45.58 31.93 42.83
CA TYR A 189 -45.49 30.56 42.32
C TYR A 189 -45.31 29.56 43.48
N GLU A 190 -45.82 28.35 43.28
CA GLU A 190 -45.68 27.19 44.18
C GLU A 190 -45.11 26.00 43.42
N SER A 191 -44.65 24.98 44.15
CA SER A 191 -44.17 23.74 43.56
C SER A 191 -45.35 22.92 43.02
N SER A 192 -45.34 22.61 41.72
CA SER A 192 -46.25 21.65 41.12
C SER A 192 -45.53 20.29 41.01
N LEU A 193 -45.80 19.38 41.94
CA LEU A 193 -45.22 18.03 41.94
C LEU A 193 -45.91 17.07 40.94
N ASP A 194 -47.00 17.52 40.32
CA ASP A 194 -47.89 16.74 39.46
C ASP A 194 -47.55 16.81 37.95
N GLY A 195 -46.51 17.57 37.57
CA GLY A 195 -46.11 17.71 36.17
C GLY A 195 -46.96 18.69 35.35
N SER A 196 -47.84 19.48 35.98
CA SER A 196 -48.72 20.48 35.34
C SER A 196 -48.03 21.72 34.77
N GLY A 197 -46.70 21.69 34.61
CA GLY A 197 -45.91 22.80 34.03
C GLY A 197 -45.55 23.94 34.99
N GLY A 198 -45.87 23.84 36.28
CA GLY A 198 -45.45 24.81 37.31
C GLY A 198 -43.98 24.72 37.70
N LEU A 199 -43.57 25.35 38.81
CA LEU A 199 -42.18 25.22 39.29
C LEU A 199 -41.98 23.82 39.88
N ASN A 200 -40.83 23.21 39.66
CA ASN A 200 -40.51 21.92 40.28
C ASN A 200 -40.10 22.03 41.76
N ASP A 201 -39.85 23.22 42.27
CA ASP A 201 -39.52 23.50 43.66
C ASP A 201 -39.99 24.92 44.01
N ALA A 202 -40.57 25.06 45.21
CA ALA A 202 -41.06 26.33 45.71
C ALA A 202 -39.92 27.25 46.18
N TYR A 203 -38.76 26.67 46.53
CA TYR A 203 -37.59 27.39 47.00
C TYR A 203 -36.69 27.84 45.85
N VAL A 204 -36.95 29.05 45.37
CA VAL A 204 -36.18 29.72 44.32
C VAL A 204 -34.98 30.43 44.90
N THR A 205 -33.81 30.12 44.32
CA THR A 205 -32.51 30.56 44.82
C THR A 205 -31.86 31.62 43.94
N ASP A 206 -32.18 31.67 42.65
CA ASP A 206 -31.71 32.71 41.73
C ASP A 206 -32.63 32.82 40.49
N ILE A 207 -32.64 33.99 39.85
CA ILE A 207 -33.37 34.21 38.58
C ILE A 207 -32.50 34.95 37.58
N TYR A 208 -32.55 34.51 36.32
CA TYR A 208 -31.79 35.11 35.24
C TYR A 208 -32.60 35.11 33.94
N LYS A 209 -32.64 36.25 33.24
CA LYS A 209 -33.19 36.33 31.88
C LYS A 209 -32.07 36.48 30.88
N ASP A 210 -32.01 35.56 29.92
CA ASP A 210 -31.05 35.69 28.83
C ASP A 210 -31.52 36.69 27.75
N ASN A 211 -30.63 36.93 26.78
CA ASN A 211 -30.90 37.83 25.66
C ASN A 211 -31.90 37.27 24.63
N HIS A 212 -32.31 36.01 24.75
CA HIS A 212 -33.35 35.37 23.94
C HIS A 212 -34.71 35.36 24.65
N ASN A 213 -34.83 36.07 25.79
CA ASN A 213 -36.02 36.09 26.65
C ASN A 213 -36.39 34.71 27.21
N ILE A 214 -35.39 33.88 27.48
CA ILE A 214 -35.56 32.67 28.27
C ILE A 214 -35.34 33.05 29.73
N LEU A 215 -36.33 32.76 30.56
CA LEU A 215 -36.25 32.88 32.00
C LEU A 215 -35.68 31.60 32.58
N TRP A 216 -34.58 31.73 33.29
CA TRP A 216 -33.88 30.68 34.02
C TRP A 216 -34.06 30.91 35.51
N ILE A 217 -34.39 29.85 36.24
CA ILE A 217 -34.69 29.91 37.66
C ILE A 217 -33.93 28.79 38.33
N GLY A 218 -33.02 29.15 39.23
CA GLY A 218 -32.33 28.19 40.09
C GLY A 218 -33.21 27.83 41.27
N THR A 219 -33.16 26.57 41.67
CA THR A 219 -33.87 26.09 42.86
C THR A 219 -32.92 25.45 43.86
N PHE A 220 -33.41 25.29 45.08
CA PHE A 220 -32.63 24.68 46.15
C PHE A 220 -32.55 23.15 46.03
N GLY A 221 -33.65 22.48 45.68
CA GLY A 221 -33.76 21.02 45.70
C GLY A 221 -33.79 20.35 44.32
N ASN A 222 -34.38 20.99 43.30
CA ASN A 222 -34.76 20.31 42.05
C ASN A 222 -34.16 20.92 40.77
N GLY A 223 -32.97 21.51 40.84
CA GLY A 223 -32.22 21.93 39.66
C GLY A 223 -32.70 23.27 39.12
N ILE A 224 -32.90 23.33 37.80
CA ILE A 224 -33.15 24.56 37.05
C ILE A 224 -34.52 24.47 36.40
N ASN A 225 -35.34 25.51 36.56
CA ASN A 225 -36.54 25.72 35.78
C ASN A 225 -36.23 26.71 34.65
N LYS A 226 -36.74 26.43 33.47
CA LYS A 226 -36.52 27.21 32.26
C LYS A 226 -37.85 27.46 31.55
N ALA A 227 -38.15 28.71 31.25
CA ALA A 227 -39.35 29.08 30.50
C ALA A 227 -39.01 30.06 29.37
N ASN A 228 -39.59 29.84 28.19
CA ASN A 228 -39.53 30.81 27.10
C ASN A 228 -40.60 31.89 27.30
N LEU A 229 -40.21 33.14 27.50
CA LEU A 229 -41.14 34.25 27.71
C LEU A 229 -41.83 34.71 26.40
N ASN A 230 -41.28 34.31 25.25
CA ASN A 230 -41.89 34.44 23.93
C ASN A 230 -42.49 33.09 23.48
N ALA A 231 -42.90 32.21 24.41
CA ALA A 231 -43.53 30.95 24.07
C ALA A 231 -44.69 31.16 23.09
N LYS A 232 -44.83 30.22 22.17
CA LYS A 232 -45.85 30.26 21.14
C LYS A 232 -47.24 30.06 21.79
N PRO A 233 -48.29 30.74 21.31
CA PRO A 233 -49.61 30.81 21.96
C PRO A 233 -50.46 29.53 21.79
N PHE A 234 -49.88 28.35 22.04
CA PHE A 234 -50.61 27.08 22.06
C PHE A 234 -51.41 26.97 23.37
N SER A 235 -52.73 26.99 23.26
CA SER A 235 -53.65 26.76 24.37
C SER A 235 -53.98 25.27 24.43
N ASN A 236 -53.53 24.60 25.49
CA ASN A 236 -53.81 23.18 25.68
C ASN A 236 -54.95 22.97 26.67
N TYR A 237 -55.80 21.98 26.38
CA TYR A 237 -56.89 21.52 27.23
C TYR A 237 -56.61 20.07 27.62
N TYR A 238 -56.57 19.80 28.92
CA TYR A 238 -56.20 18.50 29.51
C TYR A 238 -57.32 17.96 30.41
N GLU A 239 -57.15 16.72 30.85
CA GLU A 239 -57.93 16.12 31.93
C GLU A 239 -57.35 16.59 33.27
N ASP A 240 -57.91 17.64 33.86
CA ASP A 240 -57.60 18.07 35.22
C ASP A 240 -58.86 18.50 35.98
N SER A 241 -59.19 17.76 37.04
CA SER A 241 -60.35 18.02 37.91
C SER A 241 -60.28 19.34 38.69
N SER A 242 -59.13 20.03 38.68
CA SER A 242 -58.87 21.25 39.47
C SER A 242 -58.86 22.55 38.65
N VAL A 243 -58.99 22.49 37.31
CA VAL A 243 -58.88 23.65 36.41
C VAL A 243 -60.12 23.79 35.50
N ASP A 244 -60.60 25.02 35.30
CA ASP A 244 -61.65 25.34 34.34
C ASP A 244 -61.22 24.94 32.90
N GLY A 245 -62.00 24.06 32.24
CA GLY A 245 -61.74 23.63 30.84
C GLY A 245 -61.45 22.12 30.63
N PHE A 246 -61.88 21.27 31.56
CA PHE A 246 -61.70 19.81 31.58
C PHE A 246 -62.17 19.06 30.31
N ILE A 247 -61.32 18.19 29.75
CA ILE A 247 -61.75 17.14 28.79
C ILE A 247 -61.87 15.82 29.54
N VAL A 248 -62.95 15.07 29.30
CA VAL A 248 -63.28 13.80 29.98
C VAL A 248 -62.31 12.66 29.72
N ASP A 249 -61.52 12.71 28.65
CA ASP A 249 -60.48 11.75 28.28
C ASP A 249 -59.44 12.47 27.40
N GLN A 250 -58.18 12.19 27.65
CA GLN A 250 -57.04 12.79 26.96
C GLN A 250 -56.92 12.33 25.49
N ASN A 251 -57.49 11.19 25.11
CA ASN A 251 -57.44 10.72 23.73
C ASN A 251 -58.54 11.35 22.88
N VAL A 252 -58.25 12.50 22.28
CA VAL A 252 -59.18 13.20 21.38
C VAL A 252 -59.14 12.57 19.99
N THR A 253 -60.30 12.16 19.47
CA THR A 253 -60.45 11.46 18.19
C THR A 253 -61.23 12.26 17.14
N ALA A 254 -62.11 13.17 17.56
CA ALA A 254 -62.93 13.98 16.67
C ALA A 254 -63.18 15.36 17.25
N ILE A 255 -63.28 16.38 16.38
CA ILE A 255 -63.53 17.77 16.79
C ILE A 255 -64.52 18.40 15.79
N CYS A 256 -65.53 19.09 16.29
CA CYS A 256 -66.49 19.83 15.48
C CYS A 256 -66.95 21.10 16.21
N GLU A 257 -67.29 22.15 15.47
CA GLU A 257 -67.99 23.33 15.99
C GLU A 257 -69.48 23.20 15.69
N ASP A 258 -70.34 23.50 16.67
CA ASP A 258 -71.78 23.62 16.43
C ASP A 258 -72.17 25.03 15.97
N LYS A 259 -73.43 25.21 15.57
CA LYS A 259 -73.93 26.52 15.12
C LYS A 259 -73.95 27.63 16.19
N LYS A 260 -73.78 27.31 17.49
CA LYS A 260 -73.62 28.33 18.55
C LYS A 260 -72.16 28.77 18.71
N GLY A 261 -71.23 28.02 18.13
CA GLY A 261 -69.80 28.18 18.29
C GLY A 261 -69.20 27.40 19.45
N ASP A 262 -69.94 26.44 20.04
CA ASP A 262 -69.39 25.54 21.05
C ASP A 262 -68.56 24.44 20.33
N ILE A 263 -67.43 24.06 20.93
CA ILE A 263 -66.55 23.03 20.36
C ILE A 263 -66.88 21.67 20.98
N TRP A 264 -67.30 20.74 20.13
CA TRP A 264 -67.59 19.36 20.46
C TRP A 264 -66.34 18.51 20.25
N ILE A 265 -65.92 17.81 21.29
CA ILE A 265 -64.71 16.99 21.34
C ILE A 265 -65.15 15.55 21.60
N GLY A 266 -64.95 14.69 20.62
CA GLY A 266 -65.09 13.24 20.76
C GLY A 266 -63.81 12.63 21.30
N THR A 267 -63.96 11.73 22.25
CA THR A 267 -62.85 11.02 22.88
C THR A 267 -62.89 9.53 22.58
N ARG A 268 -61.80 8.83 22.87
CA ARG A 268 -61.65 7.41 22.56
C ARG A 268 -62.50 6.55 23.49
N ASP A 269 -62.55 6.88 24.79
CA ASP A 269 -63.10 5.97 25.79
C ASP A 269 -64.18 6.59 26.70
N GLU A 270 -64.36 7.92 26.72
CA GLU A 270 -65.29 8.61 27.63
C GLU A 270 -66.38 9.45 26.94
N GLY A 271 -66.57 9.26 25.63
CA GLY A 271 -67.66 9.91 24.88
C GLY A 271 -67.31 11.33 24.41
N ILE A 272 -68.09 12.32 24.85
CA ILE A 272 -68.01 13.69 24.32
C ILE A 272 -67.81 14.72 25.45
N THR A 273 -66.91 15.67 25.20
CA THR A 273 -66.82 16.95 25.94
C THR A 273 -67.27 18.09 25.03
N ILE A 274 -68.00 19.07 25.60
CA ILE A 274 -68.38 20.29 24.90
C ILE A 274 -67.70 21.47 25.61
N ILE A 275 -66.89 22.23 24.87
CA ILE A 275 -66.28 23.47 25.35
C ILE A 275 -67.15 24.64 24.91
N ASP A 276 -67.72 25.33 25.91
CA ASP A 276 -68.36 26.63 25.72
C ASP A 276 -67.27 27.68 25.53
N VAL A 277 -67.08 28.14 24.30
CA VAL A 277 -65.98 29.07 23.98
C VAL A 277 -66.29 30.50 24.44
N LYS A 278 -67.54 30.82 24.80
CA LYS A 278 -67.91 32.15 25.33
C LYS A 278 -67.59 32.23 26.81
N ASN A 279 -68.01 31.22 27.57
CA ASN A 279 -67.82 31.15 29.02
C ASN A 279 -66.48 30.48 29.42
N ARG A 280 -65.77 29.88 28.45
CA ARG A 280 -64.52 29.10 28.66
C ARG A 280 -64.70 27.95 29.65
N THR A 281 -65.88 27.37 29.70
CA THR A 281 -66.20 26.22 30.55
C THR A 281 -66.32 24.97 29.70
N ALA A 282 -66.01 23.82 30.30
CA ALA A 282 -66.26 22.53 29.68
C ALA A 282 -67.43 21.83 30.38
N LYS A 283 -68.26 21.14 29.60
CA LYS A 283 -69.38 20.34 30.09
C LYS A 283 -69.33 18.96 29.42
N THR A 284 -69.82 17.95 30.12
CA THR A 284 -70.01 16.61 29.55
C THR A 284 -71.08 16.66 28.46
N GLY A 285 -70.90 15.85 27.42
CA GLY A 285 -71.87 15.67 26.35
C GLY A 285 -73.12 14.90 26.79
N PRO A 286 -73.98 14.50 25.84
CA PRO A 286 -75.19 13.73 26.13
C PRO A 286 -74.89 12.46 26.94
N ALA A 287 -75.65 12.22 28.02
CA ALA A 287 -75.41 11.11 28.95
C ALA A 287 -75.46 9.72 28.27
N GLN A 288 -76.21 9.60 27.17
CA GLN A 288 -76.33 8.39 26.35
C GLN A 288 -75.03 8.02 25.63
N LEU A 289 -74.10 8.96 25.47
CA LEU A 289 -72.80 8.74 24.81
C LEU A 289 -71.66 8.56 25.82
N LYS A 290 -71.97 8.45 27.11
CA LYS A 290 -70.96 8.22 28.13
C LYS A 290 -70.33 6.84 27.93
N LYS A 291 -68.99 6.78 27.91
CA LYS A 291 -68.18 5.58 27.61
C LYS A 291 -68.28 5.05 26.17
N GLU A 292 -68.90 5.80 25.26
CA GLU A 292 -68.90 5.45 23.85
C GLU A 292 -67.59 5.86 23.18
N GLN A 293 -67.12 5.04 22.24
CA GLN A 293 -65.93 5.36 21.47
C GLN A 293 -66.28 6.23 20.27
N ILE A 294 -65.96 7.52 20.36
CA ILE A 294 -66.28 8.46 19.30
C ILE A 294 -65.20 8.40 18.21
N ARG A 295 -65.64 8.39 16.95
CA ARG A 295 -64.78 8.25 15.77
C ARG A 295 -64.87 9.47 14.86
N SER A 296 -66.05 10.07 14.74
CA SER A 296 -66.28 11.28 13.94
C SER A 296 -67.44 12.09 14.50
N ILE A 297 -67.41 13.41 14.28
CA ILE A 297 -68.49 14.32 14.64
C ILE A 297 -68.63 15.34 13.51
N VAL A 298 -69.87 15.57 13.05
CA VAL A 298 -70.20 16.62 12.07
C VAL A 298 -71.48 17.33 12.48
N CYS A 299 -71.52 18.65 12.36
CA CYS A 299 -72.74 19.44 12.45
C CYS A 299 -73.32 19.61 11.04
N ASP A 300 -74.56 19.18 10.83
CA ASP A 300 -75.22 19.35 9.54
C ASP A 300 -75.74 20.78 9.32
N SER A 301 -76.19 21.08 8.10
CA SER A 301 -76.81 22.35 7.73
C SER A 301 -78.08 22.68 8.53
N GLY A 302 -78.71 21.71 9.19
CA GLY A 302 -79.84 21.87 10.11
C GLY A 302 -79.43 22.24 11.54
N GLY A 303 -78.15 22.07 11.90
CA GLY A 303 -77.64 22.26 13.26
C GLY A 303 -77.76 21.02 14.15
N VAL A 304 -78.02 19.84 13.57
CA VAL A 304 -77.99 18.55 14.28
C VAL A 304 -76.57 18.00 14.25
N MET A 305 -76.12 17.48 15.39
CA MET A 305 -74.81 16.83 15.52
C MET A 305 -74.96 15.36 15.14
N TRP A 306 -74.23 14.94 14.12
CA TRP A 306 -74.09 13.55 13.70
C TRP A 306 -72.77 12.99 14.21
N ILE A 307 -72.85 11.91 14.97
CA ILE A 307 -71.74 11.38 15.74
C ILE A 307 -71.55 9.92 15.32
N GLY A 308 -70.42 9.66 14.66
CA GLY A 308 -69.98 8.31 14.34
C GLY A 308 -69.30 7.69 15.54
N THR A 309 -69.77 6.50 15.95
CA THR A 309 -69.21 5.71 17.04
C THR A 309 -68.58 4.43 16.48
N LYS A 310 -67.98 3.64 17.37
CA LYS A 310 -67.54 2.29 17.03
C LYS A 310 -68.71 1.37 16.63
N GLU A 311 -69.86 1.53 17.27
CA GLU A 311 -71.02 0.65 17.13
C GLU A 311 -72.05 1.14 16.09
N GLY A 312 -71.89 2.35 15.55
CA GLY A 312 -72.76 2.88 14.49
C GLY A 312 -72.76 4.40 14.40
N VAL A 313 -73.92 5.00 14.15
CA VAL A 313 -74.11 6.46 14.11
C VAL A 313 -75.27 6.87 14.99
N VAL A 314 -75.12 8.01 15.65
CA VAL A 314 -76.19 8.66 16.41
C VAL A 314 -76.36 10.11 15.94
N SER A 315 -77.56 10.65 16.11
CA SER A 315 -77.84 12.08 15.89
C SER A 315 -78.32 12.72 17.19
N TYR A 316 -77.82 13.91 17.49
CA TYR A 316 -78.20 14.70 18.65
C TYR A 316 -78.46 16.15 18.24
N ASN A 317 -79.65 16.67 18.55
CA ASN A 317 -79.96 18.07 18.34
C ASN A 317 -79.68 18.88 19.62
N PRO A 318 -78.69 19.79 19.62
CA PRO A 318 -78.29 20.55 20.81
C PRO A 318 -79.29 21.65 21.23
N TYR A 319 -80.31 21.92 20.41
CA TYR A 319 -81.37 22.89 20.69
C TYR A 319 -82.59 22.23 21.32
N SER A 320 -83.01 21.08 20.80
CA SER A 320 -84.20 20.36 21.31
C SER A 320 -83.86 19.25 22.30
N GLY A 321 -82.60 18.82 22.38
CA GLY A 321 -82.17 17.67 23.18
C GLY A 321 -82.56 16.31 22.58
N LEU A 322 -83.12 16.30 21.36
CA LEU A 322 -83.56 15.06 20.69
C LEU A 322 -82.36 14.19 20.34
N PHE A 323 -82.34 12.97 20.86
CA PHE A 323 -81.33 11.94 20.58
C PHE A 323 -81.96 10.79 19.78
N LYS A 324 -81.28 10.35 18.71
CA LYS A 324 -81.67 9.16 17.94
C LYS A 324 -80.44 8.28 17.71
N ASP A 325 -80.60 6.99 17.99
CA ASP A 325 -79.58 5.97 17.76
C ASP A 325 -79.92 5.15 16.51
N PHE A 326 -78.97 5.05 15.59
CA PHE A 326 -79.08 4.28 14.35
C PHE A 326 -78.09 3.09 14.29
N SER A 327 -77.48 2.71 15.41
CA SER A 327 -76.59 1.53 15.52
C SER A 327 -77.19 0.24 14.98
N LYS A 328 -78.52 0.05 15.11
CA LYS A 328 -79.23 -1.09 14.51
C LYS A 328 -79.29 -1.05 12.98
N SER A 329 -79.27 0.13 12.38
CA SER A 329 -79.30 0.32 10.92
C SER A 329 -77.90 0.27 10.30
N ILE A 330 -76.89 0.75 11.04
CA ILE A 330 -75.47 0.67 10.67
C ILE A 330 -74.73 0.00 11.81
N ASN A 331 -74.56 -1.32 11.73
CA ASN A 331 -73.75 -2.09 12.68
C ASN A 331 -72.29 -2.17 12.21
N SER A 332 -71.64 -1.00 12.11
CA SER A 332 -70.26 -0.86 11.67
C SER A 332 -69.69 0.46 12.19
N SER A 333 -68.38 0.51 12.45
CA SER A 333 -67.75 1.75 12.91
C SER A 333 -67.78 2.82 11.82
N VAL A 334 -68.11 4.04 12.24
CA VAL A 334 -68.29 5.19 11.35
C VAL A 334 -67.12 6.17 11.54
N PHE A 335 -66.18 6.15 10.60
CA PHE A 335 -64.91 6.89 10.71
C PHE A 335 -64.97 8.32 10.22
N SER A 336 -65.87 8.62 9.28
CA SER A 336 -65.98 9.94 8.69
C SER A 336 -67.42 10.14 8.18
N ILE A 337 -67.93 11.35 8.35
CA ILE A 337 -69.27 11.76 7.92
C ILE A 337 -69.11 13.06 7.13
N ILE A 338 -69.84 13.22 6.04
CA ILE A 338 -69.94 14.49 5.30
C ILE A 338 -71.38 14.74 4.85
N GLU A 339 -71.72 16.00 4.58
CA GLU A 339 -73.00 16.41 4.00
C GLU A 339 -72.85 16.65 2.47
N ASP A 340 -73.74 16.05 1.68
CA ASP A 340 -73.80 16.26 0.23
C ASP A 340 -74.60 17.53 -0.13
N ASP A 341 -74.68 17.87 -1.43
CA ASP A 341 -75.35 19.10 -1.88
C ASP A 341 -76.89 19.03 -1.76
N GLU A 342 -77.45 17.84 -1.52
CA GLU A 342 -78.87 17.60 -1.29
C GLU A 342 -79.20 17.53 0.22
N ASN A 343 -78.26 17.94 1.08
CA ASN A 343 -78.31 17.82 2.54
C ASN A 343 -78.48 16.37 3.04
N ASN A 344 -78.10 15.37 2.25
CA ASN A 344 -77.99 13.99 2.75
C ASN A 344 -76.61 13.77 3.35
N LEU A 345 -76.48 12.71 4.17
CA LEU A 345 -75.20 12.40 4.81
C LEU A 345 -74.55 11.20 4.14
N LEU A 346 -73.25 11.29 3.90
CA LEU A 346 -72.42 10.19 3.47
C LEU A 346 -71.50 9.77 4.61
N LEU A 347 -71.49 8.49 4.93
CA LEU A 347 -70.76 7.90 6.04
C LEU A 347 -69.74 6.90 5.51
N ALA A 348 -68.47 7.09 5.85
CA ALA A 348 -67.40 6.12 5.63
C ALA A 348 -67.39 5.11 6.79
N THR A 349 -67.53 3.83 6.46
CA THR A 349 -67.60 2.74 7.42
C THR A 349 -66.61 1.61 7.09
N TRP A 350 -66.47 0.68 8.02
CA TRP A 350 -65.68 -0.54 7.79
C TRP A 350 -66.25 -1.44 6.67
N GLN A 351 -67.53 -1.27 6.31
CA GLN A 351 -68.23 -2.09 5.31
C GLN A 351 -68.49 -1.35 3.98
N GLY A 352 -67.91 -0.18 3.79
CA GLY A 352 -68.10 0.68 2.61
C GLY A 352 -68.77 1.99 2.98
N ILE A 353 -69.52 2.57 2.04
CA ILE A 353 -70.16 3.88 2.21
C ILE A 353 -71.65 3.68 2.49
N TYR A 354 -72.20 4.43 3.44
CA TYR A 354 -73.65 4.55 3.62
C TYR A 354 -74.10 5.96 3.25
N LYS A 355 -75.23 6.09 2.55
CA LYS A 355 -75.94 7.38 2.36
C LYS A 355 -77.18 7.38 3.24
N TYR A 356 -77.29 8.36 4.12
CA TYR A 356 -78.51 8.63 4.87
C TYR A 356 -79.34 9.68 4.12
N VAL A 357 -80.47 9.26 3.56
CA VAL A 357 -81.37 10.13 2.83
C VAL A 357 -82.34 10.77 3.82
N ILE A 358 -82.15 12.06 4.13
CA ILE A 358 -82.89 12.74 5.19
C ILE A 358 -84.39 12.76 4.88
N SER A 359 -84.77 13.04 3.63
CA SER A 359 -86.18 13.15 3.20
C SER A 359 -87.00 11.89 3.38
N SER A 360 -86.36 10.71 3.32
CA SER A 360 -87.02 9.40 3.46
C SER A 360 -86.60 8.64 4.72
N ASN A 361 -85.77 9.25 5.58
CA ASN A 361 -85.29 8.70 6.85
C ASN A 361 -84.79 7.24 6.71
N ARG A 362 -83.98 6.98 5.66
CA ARG A 362 -83.44 5.64 5.36
C ARG A 362 -81.95 5.68 5.03
N PHE A 363 -81.29 4.55 5.28
CA PHE A 363 -79.91 4.32 4.88
C PHE A 363 -79.84 3.50 3.59
N VAL A 364 -78.93 3.88 2.70
CA VAL A 364 -78.58 3.15 1.49
C VAL A 364 -77.13 2.70 1.61
N SER A 365 -76.89 1.40 1.55
CA SER A 365 -75.55 0.81 1.64
C SER A 365 -74.91 0.71 0.26
N TYR A 366 -73.65 1.10 0.17
CA TYR A 366 -72.80 0.99 -1.00
C TYR A 366 -71.54 0.17 -0.62
N PRO A 367 -71.64 -1.18 -0.62
CA PRO A 367 -70.53 -2.07 -0.31
C PRO A 367 -69.49 -2.10 -1.43
N SER A 368 -68.27 -2.60 -1.17
CA SER A 368 -67.12 -2.41 -2.06
C SER A 368 -67.25 -2.96 -3.48
N ALA A 369 -68.17 -3.90 -3.72
CA ALA A 369 -68.14 -4.88 -4.81
C ALA A 369 -68.01 -4.36 -6.26
N ASN A 370 -68.10 -3.06 -6.55
CA ASN A 370 -67.89 -2.52 -7.92
C ASN A 370 -67.24 -1.12 -8.03
N PHE A 371 -66.95 -0.41 -6.94
CA PHE A 371 -66.54 1.01 -7.02
C PHE A 371 -65.54 1.46 -5.94
N LEU A 372 -65.21 0.62 -4.96
CA LEU A 372 -64.19 0.91 -3.94
C LEU A 372 -63.02 -0.07 -4.08
N LEU A 373 -61.80 0.43 -3.89
CA LEU A 373 -60.59 -0.41 -3.82
C LEU A 373 -60.63 -1.40 -2.65
N HIS A 374 -61.27 -1.01 -1.55
CA HIS A 374 -61.33 -1.80 -0.33
C HIS A 374 -62.61 -1.46 0.46
N PRO A 375 -63.26 -2.43 1.14
CA PRO A 375 -64.46 -2.15 1.95
C PRO A 375 -64.18 -1.27 3.18
N HIS A 376 -62.97 -1.32 3.73
CA HIS A 376 -62.60 -0.54 4.92
C HIS A 376 -62.33 0.92 4.58
N THR A 377 -63.40 1.71 4.47
CA THR A 377 -63.33 3.14 4.19
C THR A 377 -63.10 3.93 5.48
N ARG A 378 -62.11 4.83 5.47
CA ARG A 378 -61.66 5.58 6.64
C ARG A 378 -62.00 7.06 6.54
N VAL A 379 -61.83 7.65 5.36
CA VAL A 379 -62.08 9.08 5.13
C VAL A 379 -62.91 9.26 3.87
N ILE A 380 -63.84 10.19 3.93
CA ILE A 380 -64.65 10.63 2.79
C ILE A 380 -64.61 12.15 2.70
N MET A 381 -64.45 12.67 1.48
CA MET A 381 -64.41 14.11 1.21
C MET A 381 -65.13 14.41 -0.10
N LYS A 382 -65.98 15.43 -0.13
CA LYS A 382 -66.55 15.98 -1.36
C LYS A 382 -65.67 17.14 -1.84
N ASP A 383 -65.21 17.09 -3.09
CA ASP A 383 -64.49 18.21 -3.70
C ASP A 383 -65.46 19.25 -4.30
N ARG A 384 -64.96 20.44 -4.62
CA ARG A 384 -65.75 21.53 -5.23
C ARG A 384 -66.34 21.21 -6.60
N LYS A 385 -65.89 20.13 -7.26
CA LYS A 385 -66.44 19.65 -8.54
C LYS A 385 -67.57 18.62 -8.32
N GLY A 386 -67.94 18.36 -7.06
CA GLY A 386 -68.98 17.41 -6.68
C GLY A 386 -68.51 15.95 -6.72
N ARG A 387 -67.21 15.68 -6.80
CA ARG A 387 -66.67 14.31 -6.75
C ARG A 387 -66.43 13.91 -5.30
N ILE A 388 -66.68 12.64 -5.01
CA ILE A 388 -66.50 12.03 -3.69
C ILE A 388 -65.19 11.25 -3.68
N TRP A 389 -64.25 11.70 -2.86
CA TRP A 389 -62.96 11.07 -2.62
C TRP A 389 -63.07 10.18 -1.39
N VAL A 390 -62.68 8.91 -1.55
CA VAL A 390 -62.81 7.89 -0.52
C VAL A 390 -61.45 7.27 -0.28
N GLY A 391 -60.90 7.48 0.91
CA GLY A 391 -59.63 6.90 1.35
C GLY A 391 -59.87 5.64 2.20
N CYS A 392 -59.08 4.60 1.95
CA CYS A 392 -59.16 3.34 2.67
C CYS A 392 -58.06 3.22 3.73
N GLU A 393 -58.33 2.44 4.79
CA GLU A 393 -57.36 2.24 5.88
C GLU A 393 -56.18 1.34 5.49
N GLY A 394 -56.36 0.45 4.50
CA GLY A 394 -55.36 -0.52 4.03
C GLY A 394 -54.96 -1.53 5.12
N ALA A 395 -55.51 -2.74 5.09
CA ALA A 395 -55.02 -3.83 5.95
C ALA A 395 -53.80 -4.47 5.26
N TYR A 396 -52.76 -4.80 6.03
CA TYR A 396 -51.53 -5.53 5.64
C TYR A 396 -51.35 -5.92 4.16
N GLY A 397 -50.31 -5.38 3.50
CA GLY A 397 -50.05 -5.63 2.08
C GLY A 397 -50.55 -4.48 1.21
N ASN A 398 -50.32 -4.54 -0.10
CA ASN A 398 -50.60 -3.47 -1.07
C ASN A 398 -52.11 -3.17 -1.28
N GLU A 399 -52.96 -3.42 -0.28
CA GLU A 399 -54.41 -3.22 -0.31
C GLU A 399 -54.78 -1.82 0.19
N GLY A 400 -55.84 -1.23 -0.39
CA GLY A 400 -56.31 0.11 -0.04
C GLY A 400 -56.06 1.16 -1.13
N GLY A 401 -55.83 2.42 -0.73
CA GLY A 401 -55.68 3.56 -1.63
C GLY A 401 -56.91 4.47 -1.69
N ILE A 402 -57.07 5.17 -2.80
CA ILE A 402 -58.11 6.20 -3.00
C ILE A 402 -59.05 5.79 -4.13
N SER A 403 -60.35 5.87 -3.86
CA SER A 403 -61.40 5.75 -4.88
C SER A 403 -62.07 7.12 -5.09
N VAL A 404 -62.15 7.57 -6.34
CA VAL A 404 -62.83 8.82 -6.70
C VAL A 404 -64.13 8.49 -7.42
N LEU A 405 -65.23 8.95 -6.86
CA LEU A 405 -66.58 8.65 -7.28
C LEU A 405 -67.29 9.91 -7.75
N LYS A 406 -68.15 9.79 -8.76
CA LYS A 406 -69.04 10.86 -9.21
C LYS A 406 -70.50 10.49 -8.89
N PRO A 407 -71.24 11.32 -8.14
CA PRO A 407 -72.67 11.10 -7.91
C PRO A 407 -73.45 11.06 -9.22
N ILE A 408 -74.44 10.18 -9.31
CA ILE A 408 -75.35 10.09 -10.46
C ILE A 408 -76.58 10.94 -10.16
N SER A 409 -76.74 12.07 -10.85
CA SER A 409 -77.88 12.98 -10.65
C SER A 409 -79.23 12.24 -10.80
N GLY A 410 -80.13 12.43 -9.82
CA GLY A 410 -81.46 11.82 -9.80
C GLY A 410 -81.50 10.32 -9.45
N LYS A 411 -80.37 9.69 -9.10
CA LYS A 411 -80.31 8.30 -8.62
C LYS A 411 -79.49 8.21 -7.33
N ASP A 412 -79.87 7.29 -6.45
CA ASP A 412 -79.06 6.89 -5.30
C ASP A 412 -77.92 5.97 -5.78
N GLY A 413 -76.89 6.56 -6.37
CA GLY A 413 -75.76 5.80 -6.92
C GLY A 413 -74.54 6.64 -7.27
N PHE A 414 -73.40 5.96 -7.37
CA PHE A 414 -72.11 6.53 -7.74
C PHE A 414 -71.56 5.87 -9.00
N LYS A 415 -70.86 6.65 -9.82
CA LYS A 415 -70.02 6.15 -10.90
C LYS A 415 -68.55 6.27 -10.50
N LEU A 416 -67.79 5.20 -10.62
CA LEU A 416 -66.34 5.22 -10.44
C LEU A 416 -65.69 6.13 -11.51
N GLU A 417 -64.90 7.10 -11.08
CA GLU A 417 -64.12 7.98 -11.96
C GLU A 417 -62.67 7.50 -12.06
N ASN A 418 -62.03 7.16 -10.93
CA ASN A 418 -60.62 6.77 -10.87
C ASN A 418 -60.30 5.97 -9.59
N HIS A 419 -59.21 5.20 -9.66
CA HIS A 419 -58.55 4.58 -8.51
C HIS A 419 -57.08 4.98 -8.45
N PHE A 420 -56.56 5.20 -7.25
CA PHE A 420 -55.16 5.49 -7.02
C PHE A 420 -54.61 4.59 -5.91
N VAL A 421 -53.55 3.85 -6.26
CA VAL A 421 -52.84 2.91 -5.38
C VAL A 421 -51.36 3.29 -5.41
N HIS A 422 -50.69 3.11 -4.29
CA HIS A 422 -49.25 3.25 -4.14
C HIS A 422 -48.53 2.28 -5.08
N ASN A 423 -47.51 2.78 -5.76
CA ASN A 423 -46.56 1.99 -6.53
C ASN A 423 -45.15 2.59 -6.35
N GLU A 424 -44.10 1.86 -6.75
CA GLU A 424 -42.71 2.31 -6.62
C GLU A 424 -42.36 3.56 -7.47
N ASN A 425 -43.28 4.02 -8.33
CA ASN A 425 -43.07 5.21 -9.15
C ASN A 425 -43.31 6.49 -8.33
N LYS A 426 -42.44 7.49 -8.49
CA LYS A 426 -42.50 8.81 -7.81
C LYS A 426 -43.75 9.66 -8.13
N LYS A 427 -44.68 9.15 -8.94
CA LYS A 427 -45.91 9.82 -9.40
C LYS A 427 -47.21 9.23 -8.81
N SER A 428 -47.12 8.22 -7.93
CA SER A 428 -48.28 7.69 -7.19
C SER A 428 -48.37 8.25 -5.76
N ILE A 429 -49.44 7.92 -5.05
CA ILE A 429 -49.59 8.22 -3.61
C ILE A 429 -48.46 7.56 -2.81
N SER A 430 -48.08 8.16 -1.69
CA SER A 430 -46.94 7.71 -0.88
C SER A 430 -47.19 6.45 -0.06
N ASP A 431 -48.46 6.13 0.24
CA ASP A 431 -48.88 4.95 1.00
C ASP A 431 -50.36 4.67 0.68
N ASN A 432 -50.77 3.41 0.73
CA ASN A 432 -52.17 3.00 0.52
C ASN A 432 -53.08 3.29 1.73
N ARG A 433 -52.49 3.54 2.90
CA ARG A 433 -53.21 3.90 4.12
C ARG A 433 -53.52 5.39 4.10
N ILE A 434 -54.79 5.73 3.85
CA ILE A 434 -55.22 7.13 3.70
C ILE A 434 -55.88 7.59 4.99
N ASN A 435 -55.24 8.54 5.68
CA ASN A 435 -55.71 9.05 6.96
C ASN A 435 -56.58 10.30 6.81
N CYS A 436 -56.26 11.17 5.86
CA CYS A 436 -57.04 12.37 5.59
C CYS A 436 -56.92 12.82 4.13
N ILE A 437 -57.95 13.49 3.64
CA ILE A 437 -58.03 14.11 2.33
C ILE A 437 -58.54 15.53 2.55
N TYR A 438 -57.86 16.53 1.99
CA TYR A 438 -58.19 17.93 2.18
C TYR A 438 -58.08 18.69 0.86
N GLU A 439 -59.10 19.48 0.51
CA GLU A 439 -59.05 20.42 -0.61
C GLU A 439 -58.80 21.82 -0.07
N ASP A 440 -57.73 22.46 -0.56
CA ASP A 440 -57.38 23.82 -0.15
C ASP A 440 -58.24 24.89 -0.87
N LYS A 441 -58.09 26.15 -0.45
CA LYS A 441 -58.83 27.28 -1.03
C LYS A 441 -58.60 27.48 -2.53
N GLU A 442 -57.47 27.01 -3.07
CA GLU A 442 -57.12 27.08 -4.49
C GLU A 442 -57.66 25.88 -5.30
N GLY A 443 -58.34 24.93 -4.65
CA GLY A 443 -58.87 23.72 -5.28
C GLY A 443 -57.83 22.61 -5.50
N VAL A 444 -56.69 22.70 -4.80
CA VAL A 444 -55.65 21.66 -4.82
C VAL A 444 -55.99 20.63 -3.75
N ILE A 445 -55.91 19.35 -4.14
CA ILE A 445 -56.21 18.23 -3.25
C ILE A 445 -54.90 17.73 -2.62
N TRP A 446 -54.92 17.63 -1.30
CA TRP A 446 -53.83 17.19 -0.44
C TRP A 446 -54.23 15.89 0.26
N ILE A 447 -53.35 14.90 0.20
CA ILE A 447 -53.58 13.58 0.79
C ILE A 447 -52.59 13.37 1.92
N GLY A 448 -53.11 13.14 3.12
CA GLY A 448 -52.33 12.67 4.25
C GLY A 448 -52.35 11.15 4.31
N THR A 449 -51.20 10.53 4.09
CA THR A 449 -51.04 9.08 4.06
C THR A 449 -50.31 8.55 5.30
N GLY A 450 -50.25 7.22 5.44
CA GLY A 450 -49.47 6.54 6.47
C GLY A 450 -47.97 6.83 6.44
N ASN A 451 -47.41 7.30 5.33
CA ASN A 451 -45.98 7.57 5.15
C ASN A 451 -45.66 8.92 4.46
N GLY A 452 -46.57 9.89 4.46
CA GLY A 452 -46.24 11.21 3.93
C GLY A 452 -47.42 12.05 3.46
N LEU A 453 -47.08 13.25 2.99
CA LEU A 453 -48.00 14.22 2.41
C LEU A 453 -47.86 14.24 0.89
N ASP A 454 -48.96 14.01 0.19
CA ASP A 454 -49.02 14.05 -1.27
C ASP A 454 -49.90 15.19 -1.77
N ARG A 455 -49.47 15.81 -2.87
CA ARG A 455 -50.27 16.78 -3.62
C ARG A 455 -50.77 16.13 -4.91
N TYR A 456 -52.08 16.20 -5.15
CA TYR A 456 -52.69 15.70 -6.39
C TYR A 456 -52.59 16.72 -7.53
N ASP A 457 -52.03 16.28 -8.66
CA ASP A 457 -52.05 17.02 -9.92
C ASP A 457 -53.26 16.57 -10.76
N SER A 458 -54.27 17.44 -10.83
CA SER A 458 -55.50 17.16 -11.58
C SER A 458 -55.31 17.07 -13.10
N LYS A 459 -54.26 17.68 -13.68
CA LYS A 459 -54.02 17.64 -15.14
C LYS A 459 -53.45 16.29 -15.54
N ASN A 460 -52.47 15.81 -14.78
CA ASN A 460 -51.74 14.57 -15.08
C ASN A 460 -52.30 13.34 -14.37
N LYS A 461 -53.31 13.52 -13.49
CA LYS A 461 -53.86 12.46 -12.62
C LYS A 461 -52.76 11.74 -11.83
N SER A 462 -51.79 12.49 -11.33
CA SER A 462 -50.61 11.98 -10.63
C SER A 462 -50.41 12.68 -9.29
N PHE A 463 -49.53 12.14 -8.45
CA PHE A 463 -49.20 12.71 -7.15
C PHE A 463 -47.74 13.16 -7.09
N THR A 464 -47.49 14.18 -6.27
CA THR A 464 -46.14 14.61 -5.90
C THR A 464 -45.99 14.44 -4.40
N ASN A 465 -45.04 13.59 -3.97
CA ASN A 465 -44.73 13.43 -2.55
C ASN A 465 -43.94 14.64 -2.04
N ILE A 466 -44.65 15.52 -1.32
CA ILE A 466 -44.11 16.77 -0.77
C ILE A 466 -43.20 16.47 0.42
N SER A 467 -43.57 15.52 1.28
CA SER A 467 -42.78 15.15 2.47
C SER A 467 -41.39 14.57 2.15
N SER A 468 -41.22 13.93 1.00
CA SER A 468 -39.92 13.41 0.53
C SER A 468 -39.08 14.47 -0.20
N SER A 469 -39.73 15.47 -0.78
CA SER A 469 -39.08 16.52 -1.57
C SER A 469 -38.51 17.64 -0.70
N ILE A 470 -39.05 17.82 0.52
CA ILE A 470 -38.65 18.88 1.44
C ILE A 470 -37.92 18.26 2.62
N ILE A 471 -36.60 18.48 2.71
CA ILE A 471 -35.74 17.93 3.77
C ILE A 471 -36.21 18.35 5.17
N GLN A 472 -36.79 19.55 5.29
CA GLN A 472 -37.29 20.07 6.56
C GLN A 472 -38.57 19.38 7.05
N PHE A 473 -39.30 18.66 6.19
CA PHE A 473 -40.56 18.03 6.55
C PHE A 473 -40.33 16.67 7.25
N PRO A 474 -40.97 16.39 8.40
CA PRO A 474 -40.76 15.13 9.10
C PRO A 474 -41.33 13.92 8.32
N LYS A 475 -40.50 12.92 8.04
CA LYS A 475 -40.97 11.61 7.57
C LYS A 475 -41.80 10.95 8.69
N SER A 476 -43.11 10.89 8.50
CA SER A 476 -44.08 10.40 9.48
C SER A 476 -45.46 10.15 8.83
N SER A 477 -46.31 9.41 9.53
CA SER A 477 -47.74 9.29 9.21
C SER A 477 -48.44 10.62 9.45
N ILE A 478 -49.20 11.08 8.45
CA ILE A 478 -50.00 12.30 8.52
C ILE A 478 -51.34 11.97 9.17
N SER A 479 -51.74 12.77 10.16
CA SER A 479 -52.97 12.57 10.93
C SER A 479 -54.11 13.44 10.42
N ALA A 480 -53.87 14.73 10.19
CA ALA A 480 -54.86 15.66 9.64
C ALA A 480 -54.19 16.85 8.95
N ILE A 481 -54.95 17.54 8.09
CA ILE A 481 -54.52 18.72 7.32
C ILE A 481 -55.59 19.79 7.47
N LEU A 482 -55.18 21.02 7.80
CA LEU A 482 -56.01 22.22 7.79
C LEU A 482 -55.29 23.35 7.03
N GLU A 483 -56.04 24.35 6.57
CA GLU A 483 -55.47 25.56 5.95
C GLU A 483 -55.81 26.81 6.77
N ASP A 484 -54.81 27.65 7.04
CA ASP A 484 -55.03 28.94 7.71
C ASP A 484 -55.64 30.00 6.77
N ASN A 485 -55.72 31.25 7.23
CA ASN A 485 -56.27 32.33 6.42
C ASN A 485 -55.30 32.90 5.39
N LYS A 486 -54.00 32.74 5.61
CA LYS A 486 -52.93 33.15 4.71
C LYS A 486 -52.64 32.12 3.61
N GLY A 487 -53.27 30.96 3.69
CA GLY A 487 -53.08 29.85 2.75
C GLY A 487 -51.86 28.98 3.08
N ASN A 488 -51.39 28.95 4.33
CA ASN A 488 -50.45 27.91 4.75
C ASN A 488 -51.22 26.68 5.23
N LEU A 489 -50.63 25.51 4.96
CA LEU A 489 -51.16 24.25 5.44
C LEU A 489 -50.59 23.95 6.82
N TRP A 490 -51.44 23.48 7.72
CA TRP A 490 -51.10 23.00 9.05
C TRP A 490 -51.38 21.51 9.09
N ILE A 491 -50.31 20.72 9.19
CA ILE A 491 -50.34 19.28 9.04
C ILE A 491 -49.92 18.63 10.36
N SER A 492 -50.82 17.89 11.01
CA SER A 492 -50.49 17.12 12.21
C SER A 492 -49.96 15.73 11.85
N HIS A 493 -49.00 15.24 12.62
CA HIS A 493 -48.35 13.94 12.41
C HIS A 493 -47.79 13.40 13.74
N LYS A 494 -47.19 12.20 13.75
CA LYS A 494 -46.59 11.59 14.98
C LYS A 494 -45.36 12.31 15.58
N LYS A 495 -45.04 13.51 15.10
CA LYS A 495 -43.82 14.27 15.49
C LYS A 495 -44.15 15.76 15.74
N GLY A 496 -45.42 16.07 16.01
CA GLY A 496 -45.92 17.43 16.19
C GLY A 496 -46.81 17.91 15.05
N ILE A 497 -46.83 19.22 14.85
CA ILE A 497 -47.59 19.89 13.79
C ILE A 497 -46.62 20.66 12.90
N SER A 498 -46.70 20.47 11.58
CA SER A 498 -45.91 21.23 10.61
C SER A 498 -46.76 22.27 9.88
N GLN A 499 -46.33 23.53 9.92
CA GLN A 499 -46.80 24.57 9.01
C GLN A 499 -45.99 24.48 7.70
N LEU A 500 -46.68 24.39 6.57
CA LEU A 500 -46.11 24.40 5.22
C LEU A 500 -46.61 25.62 4.46
N ASN A 501 -45.69 26.48 4.04
CA ASN A 501 -46.00 27.57 3.13
C ASN A 501 -46.06 27.06 1.69
N LYS A 502 -47.24 27.13 1.06
CA LYS A 502 -47.46 26.59 -0.30
C LYS A 502 -46.66 27.28 -1.41
N LYS A 503 -46.20 28.53 -1.19
CA LYS A 503 -45.55 29.34 -2.23
C LYS A 503 -44.05 29.07 -2.34
N ASN A 504 -43.36 28.97 -1.21
CA ASN A 504 -41.91 28.76 -1.16
C ASN A 504 -41.51 27.40 -0.59
N TYR A 505 -42.48 26.57 -0.18
CA TYR A 505 -42.27 25.26 0.44
C TYR A 505 -41.43 25.29 1.72
N ASP A 506 -41.41 26.43 2.42
CA ASP A 506 -40.82 26.52 3.77
C ASP A 506 -41.68 25.73 4.76
N VAL A 507 -41.03 24.94 5.62
CA VAL A 507 -41.69 24.05 6.59
C VAL A 507 -41.17 24.34 7.99
N ARG A 508 -42.11 24.57 8.90
CA ARG A 508 -41.85 24.77 10.32
C ARG A 508 -42.60 23.75 11.14
N THR A 509 -41.88 22.97 11.94
CA THR A 509 -42.46 21.94 12.78
C THR A 509 -42.46 22.41 14.24
N TYR A 510 -43.63 22.35 14.86
CA TYR A 510 -43.88 22.64 16.27
C TYR A 510 -44.05 21.33 17.03
N THR A 511 -43.49 21.26 18.23
CA THR A 511 -43.44 20.05 19.07
C THR A 511 -43.97 20.32 20.48
N LEU A 512 -43.98 19.30 21.34
CA LEU A 512 -44.25 19.43 22.77
C LEU A 512 -43.39 20.54 23.43
N GLN A 513 -42.13 20.67 23.01
CA GLN A 513 -41.22 21.72 23.54
C GLN A 513 -41.61 23.13 23.11
N ASP A 514 -42.38 23.28 22.02
CA ASP A 514 -42.94 24.56 21.58
C ASP A 514 -44.23 24.93 22.31
N GLY A 515 -44.80 24.00 23.09
CA GLY A 515 -46.03 24.19 23.86
C GLY A 515 -47.22 23.36 23.38
N LEU A 516 -47.06 22.39 22.48
CA LEU A 516 -48.15 21.46 22.12
C LEU A 516 -48.51 20.50 23.26
N GLN A 517 -49.70 19.90 23.22
CA GLN A 517 -50.16 18.92 24.23
C GLN A 517 -49.33 17.63 24.23
N SER A 518 -48.88 17.20 23.04
CA SER A 518 -48.07 16.03 22.76
C SER A 518 -47.43 16.19 21.39
N ASN A 519 -46.47 15.31 21.07
CA ASN A 519 -45.96 15.17 19.71
C ASN A 519 -46.85 14.27 18.83
N GLU A 520 -47.77 13.50 19.42
CA GLU A 520 -48.64 12.59 18.67
C GLU A 520 -50.07 13.12 18.60
N PHE A 521 -50.58 13.16 17.36
CA PHE A 521 -51.93 13.64 17.04
C PHE A 521 -52.75 12.54 16.40
N SER A 522 -54.04 12.51 16.74
CA SER A 522 -54.98 11.49 16.29
C SER A 522 -55.44 11.76 14.86
N SER A 523 -55.62 10.71 14.06
CA SER A 523 -56.14 10.85 12.70
C SER A 523 -57.54 11.46 12.70
N GLY A 524 -57.78 12.46 11.84
CA GLY A 524 -59.10 13.11 11.73
C GLY A 524 -59.47 14.08 12.87
N ALA A 525 -58.70 14.11 13.96
CA ALA A 525 -58.95 15.01 15.10
C ALA A 525 -58.42 16.43 14.83
N ALA A 526 -58.93 17.09 13.80
CA ALA A 526 -58.57 18.48 13.53
C ALA A 526 -59.77 19.27 13.01
N PHE A 527 -59.88 20.52 13.45
CA PHE A 527 -60.96 21.41 13.05
C PHE A 527 -60.50 22.86 12.98
N LYS A 528 -61.05 23.62 12.04
CA LYS A 528 -60.84 25.07 11.94
C LYS A 528 -62.14 25.79 12.28
N SER A 529 -62.13 26.60 13.33
CA SER A 529 -63.30 27.41 13.70
C SER A 529 -63.60 28.45 12.65
N SER A 530 -64.87 28.52 12.27
CA SER A 530 -65.40 29.52 11.33
C SER A 530 -65.61 30.88 11.98
N LEU A 531 -65.75 30.92 13.32
CA LEU A 531 -66.10 32.13 14.07
C LEU A 531 -64.89 32.88 14.64
N LYS A 532 -63.76 32.19 14.85
CA LYS A 532 -62.59 32.74 15.56
C LYS A 532 -61.25 32.49 14.87
N ASP A 533 -61.26 31.91 13.67
CA ASP A 533 -60.07 31.58 12.87
C ASP A 533 -59.02 30.69 13.58
N LYS A 534 -59.39 30.10 14.72
CA LYS A 534 -58.53 29.18 15.48
C LYS A 534 -58.48 27.80 14.85
N LEU A 535 -57.31 27.20 14.91
CA LEU A 535 -57.10 25.79 14.58
C LEU A 535 -57.09 24.95 15.85
N TYR A 536 -57.71 23.79 15.76
CA TYR A 536 -57.85 22.81 16.83
C TYR A 536 -57.27 21.48 16.35
N PHE A 537 -56.35 20.90 17.13
CA PHE A 537 -55.73 19.62 16.84
C PHE A 537 -55.74 18.74 18.09
N GLY A 538 -56.44 17.61 18.01
CA GLY A 538 -56.56 16.61 19.06
C GLY A 538 -55.50 15.53 18.94
N GLY A 539 -55.01 15.05 20.08
CA GLY A 539 -54.04 13.96 20.12
C GLY A 539 -54.31 13.00 21.26
N ASN A 540 -53.23 12.34 21.70
CA ASN A 540 -53.29 11.34 22.77
C ASN A 540 -53.19 11.92 24.19
N ASN A 541 -52.91 13.22 24.32
CA ASN A 541 -52.77 13.91 25.60
C ASN A 541 -53.57 15.23 25.62
N GLY A 542 -54.76 15.22 25.01
CA GLY A 542 -55.71 16.33 25.00
C GLY A 542 -55.78 17.06 23.66
N LEU A 543 -56.08 18.36 23.74
CA LEU A 543 -56.35 19.24 22.59
C LEU A 543 -55.42 20.44 22.60
N SER A 544 -54.75 20.71 21.48
CA SER A 544 -54.04 21.98 21.24
C SER A 544 -54.87 22.90 20.35
N ALA A 545 -55.09 24.13 20.81
CA ALA A 545 -55.78 25.18 20.05
C ALA A 545 -54.91 26.44 19.94
N PHE A 546 -54.86 27.05 18.77
CA PHE A 546 -54.08 28.27 18.54
C PHE A 546 -54.62 29.08 17.37
N ASP A 547 -54.31 30.37 17.36
CA ASP A 547 -54.45 31.22 16.18
C ASP A 547 -53.12 31.23 15.41
N PRO A 548 -53.10 30.76 14.14
CA PRO A 548 -51.92 30.82 13.28
C PRO A 548 -51.27 32.20 13.18
N ASP A 549 -52.06 33.27 13.25
CA ASP A 549 -51.58 34.64 13.06
C ASP A 549 -50.89 35.22 14.30
N GLU A 550 -51.15 34.66 15.49
CA GLU A 550 -50.46 35.02 16.73
C GLU A 550 -49.11 34.31 16.90
N ILE A 551 -48.83 33.27 16.10
CA ILE A 551 -47.54 32.55 16.12
C ILE A 551 -46.48 33.37 15.36
N LEU A 552 -45.74 34.18 16.11
CA LEU A 552 -44.63 34.97 15.57
C LEU A 552 -43.35 34.14 15.49
N ALA A 553 -42.68 34.19 14.34
CA ALA A 553 -41.39 33.55 14.14
C ALA A 553 -40.28 34.28 14.92
N GLU A 554 -39.45 33.53 15.62
CA GLU A 554 -38.31 34.07 16.35
C GLU A 554 -37.20 34.49 15.38
N LYS A 555 -36.87 35.78 15.37
CA LYS A 555 -35.83 36.37 14.50
C LYS A 555 -34.43 36.37 15.10
N THR A 556 -34.25 35.79 16.29
CA THR A 556 -32.95 35.80 17.00
C THR A 556 -32.00 34.80 16.34
N LEU A 557 -30.78 35.25 16.04
CA LEU A 557 -29.76 34.41 15.42
C LEU A 557 -29.04 33.57 16.50
N PRO A 558 -28.88 32.26 16.29
CA PRO A 558 -28.08 31.44 17.20
C PRO A 558 -26.59 31.80 17.06
N GLN A 559 -25.86 31.77 18.17
CA GLN A 559 -24.40 31.88 18.16
C GLN A 559 -23.80 30.50 17.98
N THR A 560 -23.17 30.24 16.83
CA THR A 560 -22.49 28.98 16.53
C THR A 560 -21.10 28.96 17.16
N VAL A 561 -20.74 27.90 17.88
CA VAL A 561 -19.41 27.71 18.48
C VAL A 561 -18.89 26.29 18.24
N LEU A 562 -17.57 26.13 18.23
CA LEU A 562 -16.90 24.83 18.20
C LEU A 562 -16.62 24.38 19.64
N THR A 563 -17.13 23.22 20.04
CA THR A 563 -17.13 22.77 21.43
C THR A 563 -16.01 21.79 21.73
N GLU A 564 -15.73 20.87 20.82
CA GLU A 564 -14.79 19.77 21.05
C GLU A 564 -14.01 19.42 19.77
N LEU A 565 -12.73 19.09 19.93
CA LEU A 565 -11.87 18.52 18.89
C LEU A 565 -11.48 17.11 19.32
N GLN A 566 -11.66 16.15 18.44
CA GLN A 566 -11.21 14.77 18.66
C GLN A 566 -10.20 14.39 17.59
N ILE A 567 -9.14 13.69 18.01
CA ILE A 567 -8.16 13.07 17.12
C ILE A 567 -8.21 11.57 17.34
N LEU A 568 -8.40 10.80 16.27
CA LEU A 568 -8.57 9.33 16.37
C LEU A 568 -9.65 8.94 17.41
N ASN A 569 -10.76 9.68 17.42
CA ASN A 569 -11.89 9.55 18.36
C ASN A 569 -11.56 9.78 19.84
N LYS A 570 -10.44 10.43 20.16
CA LYS A 570 -10.09 10.87 21.51
C LYS A 570 -10.19 12.38 21.62
N SER A 571 -10.93 12.86 22.62
CA SER A 571 -11.05 14.29 22.94
C SER A 571 -9.69 14.90 23.26
N VAL A 572 -9.42 16.08 22.71
CA VAL A 572 -8.18 16.83 22.95
C VAL A 572 -8.44 17.90 24.01
N ALA A 573 -7.84 17.75 25.18
CA ALA A 573 -7.90 18.77 26.23
C ALA A 573 -6.90 19.92 25.98
N ILE A 574 -7.13 21.03 26.67
CA ILE A 574 -6.27 22.22 26.57
C ILE A 574 -4.94 21.93 27.28
N ASN A 575 -3.83 22.29 26.65
CA ASN A 575 -2.48 22.00 27.10
C ASN A 575 -2.15 20.50 27.24
N GLU A 576 -2.98 19.61 26.70
CA GLU A 576 -2.67 18.19 26.63
C GLU A 576 -1.57 17.94 25.60
N GLU A 577 -0.59 17.13 25.98
CA GLU A 577 0.49 16.72 25.10
C GLU A 577 0.09 15.47 24.33
N ILE A 578 -0.13 15.61 23.03
CA ILE A 578 -0.46 14.51 22.11
C ILE A 578 0.70 14.37 21.14
N ASN A 579 1.33 13.19 21.13
CA ASN A 579 2.46 12.89 20.26
C ASN A 579 3.61 13.92 20.36
N GLY A 580 3.93 14.34 21.60
CA GLY A 580 5.03 15.27 21.90
C GLY A 580 4.72 16.75 21.60
N ARG A 581 3.43 17.11 21.46
CA ARG A 581 3.02 18.50 21.18
C ARG A 581 1.67 18.86 21.77
N VAL A 582 1.51 20.15 22.05
CA VAL A 582 0.23 20.74 22.47
C VAL A 582 -0.49 21.31 21.26
N LEU A 583 -1.65 20.73 20.94
CA LEU A 583 -2.50 21.16 19.82
C LEU A 583 -3.40 22.34 20.18
N LEU A 584 -4.02 22.29 21.37
CA LEU A 584 -4.92 23.34 21.86
C LEU A 584 -4.28 24.08 23.02
N LYS A 585 -3.85 25.31 22.78
CA LYS A 585 -3.38 26.24 23.84
C LYS A 585 -4.52 27.05 24.46
N LYS A 586 -5.65 27.13 23.75
CA LYS A 586 -6.88 27.80 24.14
C LYS A 586 -8.05 26.86 23.87
N PRO A 587 -9.23 27.05 24.49
CA PRO A 587 -10.42 26.31 24.11
C PRO A 587 -10.72 26.41 22.61
N LEU A 588 -11.38 25.39 22.06
CA LEU A 588 -11.64 25.31 20.64
C LEU A 588 -12.46 26.50 20.11
N TYR A 589 -13.47 26.96 20.87
CA TYR A 589 -14.27 28.14 20.51
C TYR A 589 -13.48 29.47 20.43
N LEU A 590 -12.22 29.51 20.88
CA LEU A 590 -11.29 30.64 20.75
C LEU A 590 -10.09 30.35 19.83
N THR A 591 -9.95 29.10 19.38
CA THR A 591 -8.81 28.65 18.58
C THR A 591 -9.07 28.99 17.11
N LYS A 592 -8.15 29.76 16.50
CA LYS A 592 -8.27 30.15 15.10
C LYS A 592 -7.71 29.12 14.13
N SER A 593 -6.62 28.46 14.51
CA SER A 593 -5.93 27.48 13.68
C SER A 593 -5.37 26.32 14.49
N ILE A 594 -5.31 25.14 13.87
CA ILE A 594 -4.63 23.96 14.38
C ILE A 594 -3.70 23.39 13.32
N GLU A 595 -2.59 22.80 13.75
CA GLU A 595 -1.62 22.15 12.87
C GLU A 595 -1.65 20.64 13.09
N LEU A 596 -1.89 19.86 12.04
CA LEU A 596 -1.93 18.39 12.06
C LEU A 596 -0.65 17.81 11.43
N ARG A 597 -0.12 16.73 12.03
CA ARG A 597 0.97 15.92 11.47
C ARG A 597 0.40 14.67 10.80
N ASN A 598 1.25 13.92 10.10
CA ASN A 598 0.85 12.72 9.36
C ASN A 598 0.10 11.66 10.22
N GLN A 599 0.40 11.60 11.51
CA GLN A 599 -0.22 10.67 12.47
C GLN A 599 -1.59 11.14 13.02
N ASP A 600 -1.94 12.41 12.82
CA ASP A 600 -3.12 13.06 13.40
C ASP A 600 -4.16 13.44 12.32
N LYS A 601 -4.11 12.80 11.15
CA LYS A 601 -4.89 13.14 9.95
C LYS A 601 -6.39 12.84 10.03
N SER A 602 -6.83 12.17 11.08
CA SER A 602 -8.24 11.82 11.31
C SER A 602 -8.77 12.60 12.49
N ILE A 603 -9.70 13.52 12.21
CA ILE A 603 -10.26 14.45 13.19
C ILE A 603 -11.78 14.42 13.20
N SER A 604 -12.37 14.73 14.34
CA SER A 604 -13.79 15.07 14.47
C SER A 604 -13.92 16.41 15.19
N ILE A 605 -14.79 17.28 14.68
CA ILE A 605 -15.05 18.61 15.26
C ILE A 605 -16.51 18.65 15.67
N GLU A 606 -16.76 18.88 16.96
CA GLU A 606 -18.09 19.08 17.51
C GLU A 606 -18.43 20.57 17.58
N PHE A 607 -19.70 20.90 17.37
CA PHE A 607 -20.21 22.26 17.36
C PHE A 607 -21.57 22.36 18.06
N ALA A 608 -21.92 23.57 18.49
CA ALA A 608 -23.19 23.86 19.14
C ALA A 608 -23.74 25.24 18.73
N ALA A 609 -25.06 25.31 18.66
CA ALA A 609 -25.81 26.57 18.56
C ALA A 609 -26.23 27.01 19.96
N LEU A 610 -25.66 28.12 20.47
CA LEU A 610 -25.93 28.67 21.79
C LEU A 610 -27.25 29.46 21.83
N HIS A 611 -28.32 28.75 21.47
CA HIS A 611 -29.72 29.19 21.53
C HIS A 611 -30.50 28.15 22.30
N TYR A 612 -31.03 28.57 23.44
CA TYR A 612 -31.52 27.64 24.44
C TYR A 612 -33.01 27.39 24.34
N SER A 613 -33.79 28.04 23.47
CA SER A 613 -35.26 27.94 23.49
C SER A 613 -35.70 26.49 23.29
N ASN A 614 -35.30 25.92 22.15
CA ASN A 614 -35.44 24.52 21.81
C ASN A 614 -34.17 24.04 21.09
N PRO A 615 -33.12 23.64 21.83
CA PRO A 615 -31.84 23.24 21.25
C PRO A 615 -31.98 22.05 20.29
N GLN A 616 -32.87 21.10 20.61
CA GLN A 616 -33.05 19.87 19.82
C GLN A 616 -33.66 20.12 18.43
N ALA A 617 -34.29 21.27 18.22
CA ALA A 617 -34.83 21.68 16.93
C ALA A 617 -33.82 22.48 16.06
N ASN A 618 -32.64 22.81 16.57
CA ASN A 618 -31.62 23.52 15.81
C ASN A 618 -31.05 22.64 14.68
N LYS A 619 -30.76 23.26 13.54
CA LYS A 619 -30.12 22.63 12.38
C LYS A 619 -28.75 23.23 12.15
N TYR A 620 -27.88 22.47 11.49
CA TYR A 620 -26.51 22.86 11.20
C TYR A 620 -26.16 22.58 9.75
N ALA A 621 -25.26 23.40 9.21
CA ALA A 621 -24.63 23.14 7.94
C ALA A 621 -23.13 23.38 8.12
N TYR A 622 -22.31 22.41 7.74
CA TYR A 622 -20.86 22.51 7.82
C TYR A 622 -20.20 22.20 6.48
N LYS A 623 -18.96 22.68 6.34
CA LYS A 623 -18.13 22.48 5.15
C LYS A 623 -16.66 22.59 5.53
N LEU A 624 -15.84 21.62 5.10
CA LEU A 624 -14.39 21.74 5.11
C LEU A 624 -13.90 22.25 3.75
N GLU A 625 -13.61 23.54 3.64
CA GLU A 625 -13.09 24.11 2.41
C GLU A 625 -11.72 23.50 2.06
N GLY A 626 -11.57 23.07 0.81
CA GLY A 626 -10.44 22.27 0.34
C GLY A 626 -10.73 20.76 0.30
N PHE A 627 -11.82 20.30 0.91
CA PHE A 627 -12.26 18.89 0.90
C PHE A 627 -13.70 18.72 0.39
N ASP A 628 -14.66 19.41 1.02
CA ASP A 628 -16.07 19.35 0.64
C ASP A 628 -16.40 20.28 -0.53
N LYS A 629 -17.19 19.78 -1.50
CA LYS A 629 -17.70 20.60 -2.63
C LYS A 629 -18.89 21.47 -2.21
N GLU A 630 -19.85 20.89 -1.50
CA GLU A 630 -21.12 21.51 -1.07
C GLU A 630 -21.25 21.54 0.46
N TRP A 631 -22.22 22.29 0.99
CA TRP A 631 -22.55 22.27 2.42
C TRP A 631 -23.21 20.95 2.82
N VAL A 632 -22.77 20.38 3.94
CA VAL A 632 -23.36 19.18 4.55
C VAL A 632 -24.33 19.60 5.65
N TYR A 633 -25.60 19.19 5.53
CA TYR A 633 -26.66 19.54 6.47
C TYR A 633 -26.87 18.43 7.50
N THR A 634 -27.02 18.83 8.77
CA THR A 634 -27.26 17.93 9.90
C THR A 634 -28.17 18.58 10.95
N ASP A 635 -28.62 17.80 11.94
CA ASP A 635 -29.48 18.25 13.03
C ASP A 635 -28.76 18.17 14.39
N ALA A 636 -29.46 18.56 15.46
CA ALA A 636 -28.95 18.53 16.83
C ALA A 636 -28.47 17.15 17.32
N LYS A 637 -28.92 16.03 16.71
CA LYS A 637 -28.49 14.68 17.12
C LYS A 637 -27.10 14.33 16.59
N ARG A 638 -26.68 14.96 15.49
CA ARG A 638 -25.38 14.75 14.82
C ARG A 638 -24.64 16.07 14.70
N ARG A 639 -24.25 16.62 15.86
CA ARG A 639 -23.58 17.93 16.00
C ARG A 639 -22.06 17.87 15.86
N PHE A 640 -21.55 16.95 15.04
CA PHE A 640 -20.12 16.80 14.78
C PHE A 640 -19.86 16.51 13.30
N ALA A 641 -18.66 16.87 12.83
CA ALA A 641 -18.16 16.57 11.50
C ALA A 641 -16.86 15.78 11.62
N SER A 642 -16.78 14.64 10.93
CA SER A 642 -15.64 13.73 10.98
C SER A 642 -14.96 13.66 9.62
N TYR A 643 -13.64 13.85 9.60
CA TYR A 643 -12.81 13.74 8.42
C TYR A 643 -11.66 12.77 8.71
N SER A 644 -11.46 11.80 7.82
CA SER A 644 -10.41 10.80 7.93
C SER A 644 -9.34 10.99 6.86
N ASN A 645 -8.08 10.74 7.25
CA ASN A 645 -6.93 10.74 6.34
C ASN A 645 -6.81 11.99 5.45
N LEU A 646 -6.87 13.19 6.04
CA LEU A 646 -6.70 14.44 5.31
C LEU A 646 -5.31 14.52 4.63
N ASP A 647 -5.29 14.93 3.36
CA ASP A 647 -4.05 15.16 2.62
C ASP A 647 -3.31 16.41 3.13
N ALA A 648 -2.02 16.52 2.83
CA ALA A 648 -1.22 17.68 3.20
C ALA A 648 -1.76 18.93 2.49
N GLY A 649 -2.08 19.98 3.26
CA GLY A 649 -2.75 21.16 2.73
C GLY A 649 -3.29 22.07 3.82
N ASN A 650 -3.87 23.20 3.38
CA ASN A 650 -4.56 24.14 4.24
C ASN A 650 -6.05 24.02 4.00
N TYR A 651 -6.81 23.77 5.05
CA TYR A 651 -8.27 23.65 5.02
C TYR A 651 -8.90 24.67 5.95
N VAL A 652 -10.14 25.04 5.67
CA VAL A 652 -10.94 25.89 6.58
C VAL A 652 -12.24 25.18 6.87
N PHE A 653 -12.39 24.69 8.09
CA PHE A 653 -13.67 24.17 8.56
C PHE A 653 -14.60 25.35 8.83
N LYS A 654 -15.82 25.31 8.31
CA LYS A 654 -16.88 26.30 8.54
C LYS A 654 -18.15 25.60 8.98
N VAL A 655 -18.84 26.18 9.96
CA VAL A 655 -20.16 25.72 10.38
C VAL A 655 -21.09 26.89 10.67
N ILE A 656 -22.32 26.80 10.18
CA ILE A 656 -23.43 27.70 10.49
C ILE A 656 -24.55 26.91 11.14
N SER A 657 -25.39 27.60 11.90
CA SER A 657 -26.53 26.99 12.59
C SER A 657 -27.80 27.81 12.38
N SER A 658 -28.95 27.15 12.49
CA SER A 658 -30.26 27.78 12.56
C SER A 658 -30.84 27.67 13.97
N ASN A 659 -31.68 28.62 14.35
CA ASN A 659 -32.56 28.45 15.51
C ASN A 659 -33.69 27.44 15.21
N SER A 660 -34.54 27.17 16.20
CA SER A 660 -35.68 26.26 16.09
C SER A 660 -36.73 26.67 15.05
N ASP A 661 -36.77 27.96 14.68
CA ASP A 661 -37.70 28.51 13.70
C ASP A 661 -37.09 28.61 12.28
N GLY A 662 -35.89 28.05 12.07
CA GLY A 662 -35.24 27.94 10.76
C GLY A 662 -34.49 29.20 10.31
N VAL A 663 -34.24 30.15 11.21
CA VAL A 663 -33.42 31.34 10.90
C VAL A 663 -31.94 30.99 11.00
N TRP A 664 -31.25 30.98 9.85
CA TRP A 664 -29.84 30.65 9.74
C TRP A 664 -28.93 31.84 10.07
N ASN A 665 -27.93 31.60 10.92
CA ASN A 665 -26.81 32.51 11.09
C ASN A 665 -25.92 32.48 9.85
N LYS A 666 -25.69 33.64 9.23
CA LYS A 666 -24.86 33.76 8.02
C LYS A 666 -23.37 33.86 8.33
N ILE A 667 -23.00 34.11 9.58
CA ILE A 667 -21.60 34.22 10.01
C ILE A 667 -21.16 32.82 10.49
N PRO A 668 -20.26 32.13 9.76
CA PRO A 668 -19.79 30.81 10.17
C PRO A 668 -18.83 30.90 11.35
N ALA A 669 -18.90 29.91 12.24
CA ALA A 669 -17.76 29.59 13.10
C ALA A 669 -16.73 28.86 12.24
N SER A 670 -15.47 29.30 12.29
CA SER A 670 -14.41 28.79 11.41
C SER A 670 -13.17 28.35 12.17
N LEU A 671 -12.52 27.29 11.68
CA LEU A 671 -11.24 26.79 12.17
C LEU A 671 -10.32 26.48 10.99
N GLU A 672 -9.14 27.11 10.96
CA GLU A 672 -8.10 26.78 9.98
C GLU A 672 -7.37 25.50 10.39
N ILE A 673 -7.20 24.57 9.46
CA ILE A 673 -6.60 23.25 9.71
C ILE A 673 -5.45 23.08 8.73
N ILE A 674 -4.23 23.04 9.25
CA ILE A 674 -3.00 22.96 8.46
C ILE A 674 -2.44 21.55 8.60
N VAL A 675 -2.54 20.72 7.56
CA VAL A 675 -1.96 19.37 7.55
C VAL A 675 -0.56 19.42 6.95
N LYS A 676 0.47 19.21 7.77
CA LYS A 676 1.87 19.22 7.30
C LYS A 676 2.18 17.98 6.46
N PRO A 677 2.95 18.12 5.36
CA PRO A 677 3.47 16.96 4.64
C PRO A 677 4.41 16.15 5.55
N PRO A 678 4.49 14.83 5.36
CA PRO A 678 5.48 14.02 6.05
C PRO A 678 6.89 14.43 5.65
N PHE A 679 7.89 14.08 6.47
CA PHE A 679 9.28 14.50 6.27
C PHE A 679 9.82 14.13 4.86
N TRP A 680 9.50 12.94 4.35
CA TRP A 680 9.91 12.47 3.01
C TRP A 680 9.23 13.22 1.84
N ALA A 681 8.18 14.00 2.11
CA ALA A 681 7.54 14.87 1.12
C ALA A 681 7.79 16.36 1.39
N SER A 682 8.77 16.68 2.26
CA SER A 682 9.17 18.05 2.56
C SER A 682 10.06 18.63 1.44
N ILE A 683 10.13 19.96 1.35
CA ILE A 683 11.03 20.65 0.42
C ILE A 683 12.50 20.22 0.65
N TRP A 684 12.90 20.00 1.90
CA TRP A 684 14.23 19.49 2.23
C TRP A 684 14.48 18.08 1.73
N ALA A 685 13.47 17.21 1.76
CA ALA A 685 13.57 15.87 1.18
C ALA A 685 13.69 15.96 -0.35
N TYR A 686 12.92 16.83 -1.02
CA TYR A 686 13.09 17.06 -2.46
C TYR A 686 14.45 17.65 -2.83
N ILE A 687 14.97 18.60 -2.06
CA ILE A 687 16.35 19.10 -2.22
C ILE A 687 17.34 17.96 -2.06
N PHE A 688 17.18 17.13 -1.03
CA PHE A 688 18.02 15.95 -0.83
C PHE A 688 17.89 14.95 -1.99
N TYR A 689 16.69 14.70 -2.52
CA TYR A 689 16.50 13.83 -3.70
C TYR A 689 17.18 14.40 -4.93
N VAL A 690 17.07 15.71 -5.16
CA VAL A 690 17.78 16.38 -6.26
C VAL A 690 19.29 16.30 -6.05
N LEU A 691 19.79 16.56 -4.84
CA LEU A 691 21.21 16.43 -4.51
C LEU A 691 21.71 14.99 -4.63
N LEU A 692 20.91 14.01 -4.25
CA LEU A 692 21.21 12.59 -4.41
C LEU A 692 21.26 12.23 -5.88
N VAL A 693 20.30 12.70 -6.69
CA VAL A 693 20.30 12.50 -8.15
C VAL A 693 21.50 13.21 -8.78
N VAL A 694 21.81 14.44 -8.40
CA VAL A 694 23.01 15.16 -8.86
C VAL A 694 24.28 14.46 -8.42
N ALA A 695 24.34 13.93 -7.20
CA ALA A 695 25.48 13.15 -6.70
C ALA A 695 25.61 11.82 -7.45
N ILE A 696 24.50 11.13 -7.74
CA ILE A 696 24.49 9.92 -8.58
C ILE A 696 24.91 10.26 -10.00
N LEU A 697 24.41 11.35 -10.58
CA LEU A 697 24.80 11.83 -11.91
C LEU A 697 26.25 12.30 -11.93
N TYR A 698 26.76 12.88 -10.84
CA TYR A 698 28.15 13.31 -10.70
C TYR A 698 29.08 12.12 -10.50
N VAL A 699 28.69 11.13 -9.69
CA VAL A 699 29.37 9.83 -9.57
C VAL A 699 29.31 9.09 -10.89
N TYR A 700 28.18 9.10 -11.60
CA TYR A 700 28.03 8.53 -12.93
C TYR A 700 28.88 9.30 -13.95
N HIS A 701 28.98 10.62 -13.86
CA HIS A 701 29.84 11.43 -14.70
C HIS A 701 31.32 11.16 -14.41
N ILE A 702 31.73 11.08 -13.15
CA ILE A 702 33.09 10.67 -12.75
C ILE A 702 33.37 9.24 -13.20
N TYR A 703 32.42 8.32 -13.03
CA TYR A 703 32.54 6.94 -13.44
C TYR A 703 32.61 6.82 -14.96
N SER A 704 31.77 7.54 -15.69
CA SER A 704 31.72 7.59 -17.15
C SER A 704 32.99 8.22 -17.72
N THR A 705 33.47 9.32 -17.14
CA THR A 705 34.74 9.96 -17.54
C THR A 705 35.95 9.10 -17.19
N LYS A 706 35.98 8.46 -16.01
CA LYS A 706 36.99 7.45 -15.68
C LYS A 706 36.93 6.26 -16.62
N LEU A 707 35.74 5.74 -16.94
CA LEU A 707 35.55 4.62 -17.85
C LEU A 707 35.93 4.99 -19.28
N ALA A 708 35.65 6.22 -19.73
CA ALA A 708 36.06 6.74 -21.04
C ALA A 708 37.57 6.97 -21.12
N ASN A 709 38.19 7.50 -20.07
CA ASN A 709 39.65 7.66 -19.99
C ASN A 709 40.35 6.30 -19.86
N LEU A 710 39.78 5.35 -19.10
CA LEU A 710 40.29 3.99 -19.00
C LEU A 710 40.14 3.27 -20.35
N LYS A 711 38.99 3.40 -21.03
CA LYS A 711 38.79 2.87 -22.39
C LYS A 711 39.72 3.51 -23.41
N SER A 712 39.97 4.81 -23.33
CA SER A 712 40.89 5.50 -24.25
C SER A 712 42.33 5.11 -23.98
N LYS A 713 42.73 4.93 -22.72
CA LYS A 713 44.05 4.44 -22.34
C LYS A 713 44.25 2.98 -22.72
N LEU A 714 43.26 2.13 -22.47
CA LEU A 714 43.22 0.73 -22.91
C LEU A 714 43.16 0.61 -24.43
N ALA A 715 42.46 1.49 -25.14
CA ALA A 715 42.43 1.48 -26.61
C ALA A 715 43.75 1.94 -27.22
N TYR A 716 44.44 2.89 -26.58
CA TYR A 716 45.78 3.31 -26.99
C TYR A 716 46.82 2.23 -26.70
N GLU A 717 46.78 1.61 -25.53
CA GLU A 717 47.61 0.45 -25.17
C GLU A 717 47.31 -0.76 -26.05
N ALA A 718 46.02 -1.04 -26.34
CA ALA A 718 45.61 -2.11 -27.25
C ALA A 718 46.04 -1.83 -28.69
N PHE A 719 45.97 -0.59 -29.18
CA PHE A 719 46.47 -0.23 -30.52
C PHE A 719 47.99 -0.39 -30.65
N LEU A 720 48.75 -0.05 -29.60
CA LEU A 720 50.19 -0.31 -29.56
C LEU A 720 50.49 -1.81 -29.48
N HIS A 721 49.77 -2.54 -28.64
CA HIS A 721 49.87 -4.00 -28.55
C HIS A 721 49.47 -4.69 -29.85
N GLU A 722 48.47 -4.18 -30.56
CA GLU A 722 47.99 -4.71 -31.85
C GLU A 722 49.04 -4.51 -32.95
N GLN A 723 49.76 -3.37 -32.97
CA GLN A 723 50.89 -3.19 -33.88
C GLN A 723 52.06 -4.15 -33.58
N GLU A 724 52.37 -4.38 -32.31
CA GLU A 724 53.43 -5.33 -31.93
C GLU A 724 53.01 -6.79 -32.18
N GLN A 725 51.76 -7.15 -31.86
CA GLN A 725 51.20 -8.48 -32.14
C GLN A 725 51.07 -8.76 -33.64
N ASN A 726 50.65 -7.79 -34.46
CA ASN A 726 50.57 -7.97 -35.90
C ASN A 726 51.95 -8.20 -36.54
N LYS A 727 53.00 -7.57 -36.00
CA LYS A 727 54.38 -7.88 -36.40
C LYS A 727 54.78 -9.29 -35.94
N LEU A 728 54.46 -9.69 -34.71
CA LEU A 728 54.75 -11.03 -34.18
C LEU A 728 54.05 -12.15 -34.98
N GLN A 729 52.76 -11.98 -35.28
CA GLN A 729 51.95 -12.93 -36.04
C GLN A 729 52.47 -13.11 -37.47
N PHE A 730 52.94 -12.05 -38.12
CA PHE A 730 53.50 -12.09 -39.48
C PHE A 730 54.71 -13.04 -39.59
N PHE A 731 55.64 -13.01 -38.63
CA PHE A 731 56.85 -13.87 -38.69
C PHE A 731 56.56 -15.34 -38.35
N THR A 732 55.62 -15.60 -37.45
CA THR A 732 55.18 -16.97 -37.14
C THR A 732 54.45 -17.60 -38.34
N ASN A 733 53.58 -16.84 -39.00
CA ASN A 733 52.85 -17.30 -40.19
C ASN A 733 53.80 -17.61 -41.36
N ILE A 734 54.82 -16.77 -41.61
CA ILE A 734 55.82 -17.05 -42.66
C ILE A 734 56.61 -18.33 -42.38
N SER A 735 56.99 -18.56 -41.12
CA SER A 735 57.73 -19.77 -40.76
C SER A 735 56.90 -21.03 -40.99
N HIS A 736 55.59 -20.94 -40.78
CA HIS A 736 54.64 -22.02 -41.06
C HIS A 736 54.48 -22.26 -42.56
N GLU A 737 54.27 -21.20 -43.35
CA GLU A 737 54.12 -21.28 -44.82
C GLU A 737 55.36 -21.88 -45.52
N ILE A 738 56.56 -21.78 -44.92
CA ILE A 738 57.79 -22.37 -45.47
C ILE A 738 57.98 -23.84 -45.04
N LYS A 739 57.57 -24.24 -43.82
CA LYS A 739 57.79 -25.61 -43.30
C LYS A 739 56.88 -26.67 -43.93
N THR A 740 55.63 -26.32 -44.24
CA THR A 740 54.66 -27.23 -44.85
C THR A 740 55.07 -27.72 -46.25
N PRO A 741 55.44 -26.87 -47.22
CA PRO A 741 55.95 -27.34 -48.51
C PRO A 741 57.28 -28.09 -48.35
N LEU A 742 58.11 -27.74 -47.37
CA LEU A 742 59.35 -28.47 -47.10
C LEU A 742 59.10 -29.91 -46.66
N THR A 743 58.06 -30.16 -45.85
CA THR A 743 57.66 -31.52 -45.42
C THR A 743 57.18 -32.36 -46.60
N LEU A 744 56.41 -31.76 -47.50
CA LEU A 744 55.94 -32.39 -48.75
C LEU A 744 57.04 -32.63 -49.78
N ILE A 745 58.19 -31.94 -49.67
CA ILE A 745 59.37 -32.20 -50.49
C ILE A 745 60.24 -33.27 -49.83
N LEU A 746 60.57 -33.13 -48.54
CA LEU A 746 61.55 -33.98 -47.86
C LEU A 746 61.01 -35.39 -47.59
N ALA A 747 59.75 -35.56 -47.19
CA ALA A 747 59.22 -36.88 -46.84
C ALA A 747 59.11 -37.85 -48.05
N PRO A 748 58.61 -37.42 -49.23
CA PRO A 748 58.67 -38.25 -50.43
C PRO A 748 60.10 -38.44 -50.95
N LEU A 749 60.97 -37.43 -50.81
CA LEU A 749 62.38 -37.50 -51.20
C LEU A 749 63.14 -38.56 -50.39
N GLU A 750 62.87 -38.69 -49.09
CA GLU A 750 63.46 -39.74 -48.24
C GLU A 750 63.04 -41.13 -48.68
N ARG A 751 61.76 -41.32 -49.02
CA ARG A 751 61.26 -42.58 -49.60
C ARG A 751 61.88 -42.87 -50.97
N LEU A 752 62.04 -41.86 -51.83
CA LEU A 752 62.66 -42.01 -53.16
C LEU A 752 64.16 -42.29 -53.09
N LEU A 753 64.88 -41.70 -52.12
CA LEU A 753 66.29 -41.99 -51.86
C LEU A 753 66.49 -43.46 -51.46
N ASP A 754 65.53 -44.05 -50.73
CA ASP A 754 65.56 -45.48 -50.38
C ASP A 754 65.15 -46.39 -51.54
N ILE A 755 64.18 -45.99 -52.37
CA ILE A 755 63.73 -46.78 -53.55
C ILE A 755 64.76 -46.74 -54.71
N LEU A 756 65.44 -45.60 -54.94
CA LEU A 756 66.34 -45.37 -56.09
C LEU A 756 67.83 -45.46 -55.73
N LYS A 757 68.18 -46.18 -54.67
CA LYS A 757 69.54 -46.32 -54.12
C LYS A 757 70.60 -46.74 -55.16
N GLU A 758 70.19 -47.49 -56.20
CA GLU A 758 71.12 -48.01 -57.21
C GLU A 758 71.41 -47.06 -58.39
N ASN A 759 70.62 -45.99 -58.59
CA ASN A 759 70.85 -45.01 -59.67
C ASN A 759 71.69 -43.82 -59.19
N LYS A 760 73.02 -43.90 -59.38
CA LYS A 760 74.00 -42.94 -58.83
C LYS A 760 73.75 -41.47 -59.20
N THR A 761 73.31 -41.20 -60.43
CA THR A 761 73.09 -39.82 -60.91
C THR A 761 71.83 -39.22 -60.30
N ALA A 762 70.72 -39.96 -60.27
CA ALA A 762 69.48 -39.53 -59.63
C ALA A 762 69.67 -39.37 -58.11
N HIS A 763 70.39 -40.30 -57.47
CA HIS A 763 70.65 -40.24 -56.03
C HIS A 763 71.45 -38.99 -55.64
N SER A 764 72.50 -38.63 -56.39
CA SER A 764 73.29 -37.41 -56.15
C SER A 764 72.47 -36.12 -56.33
N GLN A 765 71.59 -36.07 -57.33
CA GLN A 765 70.70 -34.92 -57.54
C GLN A 765 69.65 -34.79 -56.44
N LEU A 766 69.03 -35.90 -56.03
CA LEU A 766 68.08 -35.93 -54.91
C LEU A 766 68.77 -35.56 -53.58
N GLN A 767 70.02 -35.97 -53.37
CA GLN A 767 70.81 -35.60 -52.19
C GLN A 767 71.16 -34.11 -52.18
N THR A 768 71.44 -33.51 -53.35
CA THR A 768 71.65 -32.06 -53.47
C THR A 768 70.38 -31.28 -53.10
N ILE A 769 69.22 -31.73 -53.58
CA ILE A 769 67.92 -31.13 -53.23
C ILE A 769 67.65 -31.27 -51.73
N LYS A 770 67.98 -32.43 -51.13
CA LYS A 770 67.88 -32.65 -49.68
C LYS A 770 68.72 -31.63 -48.90
N MET A 771 70.00 -31.48 -49.27
CA MET A 771 70.91 -30.51 -48.64
C MET A 771 70.42 -29.06 -48.77
N SER A 772 69.83 -28.68 -49.91
CA SER A 772 69.22 -27.35 -50.07
C SER A 772 67.99 -27.17 -49.19
N GLY A 773 67.13 -28.20 -49.06
CA GLY A 773 65.98 -28.20 -48.14
C GLY A 773 66.40 -28.05 -46.69
N ASP A 774 67.36 -28.85 -46.22
CA ASP A 774 67.89 -28.79 -44.85
C ASP A 774 68.52 -27.42 -44.53
N ARG A 775 69.21 -26.81 -45.50
CA ARG A 775 69.80 -25.47 -45.34
C ARG A 775 68.72 -24.39 -45.19
N LEU A 776 67.62 -24.49 -45.93
CA LEU A 776 66.46 -23.60 -45.81
C LEU A 776 65.80 -23.76 -44.43
N LEU A 777 65.66 -24.98 -43.94
CA LEU A 777 65.12 -25.26 -42.61
C LEU A 777 66.00 -24.66 -41.50
N LYS A 778 67.33 -24.76 -41.62
CA LYS A 778 68.28 -24.16 -40.67
C LYS A 778 68.15 -22.63 -40.61
N LEU A 779 67.94 -21.98 -41.76
CA LEU A 779 67.73 -20.53 -41.84
C LEU A 779 66.44 -20.08 -41.18
N VAL A 780 65.34 -20.80 -41.40
CA VAL A 780 64.05 -20.54 -40.76
C VAL A 780 64.15 -20.70 -39.24
N ASN A 781 64.84 -21.74 -38.76
CA ASN A 781 65.03 -21.95 -37.34
C ASN A 781 65.91 -20.85 -36.69
N GLN A 782 66.97 -20.39 -37.35
CA GLN A 782 67.80 -19.27 -36.84
C GLN A 782 67.02 -17.95 -36.71
N LEU A 783 66.06 -17.71 -37.62
CA LEU A 783 65.18 -16.54 -37.54
C LEU A 783 64.23 -16.63 -36.32
N LEU A 784 63.77 -17.83 -35.99
CA LEU A 784 62.92 -18.09 -34.82
C LEU A 784 63.71 -17.99 -33.50
N ASP A 785 64.95 -18.48 -33.44
CA ASP A 785 65.80 -18.37 -32.26
C ASP A 785 66.12 -16.90 -31.93
N PHE A 786 66.39 -16.07 -32.94
CA PHE A 786 66.58 -14.63 -32.77
C PHE A 786 65.33 -13.95 -32.18
N ARG A 787 64.13 -14.37 -32.58
CA ARG A 787 62.87 -13.85 -32.01
C ARG A 787 62.68 -14.19 -30.54
N LYS A 788 63.05 -15.40 -30.11
CA LYS A 788 62.96 -15.80 -28.70
C LYS A 788 63.85 -14.94 -27.79
N LEU A 789 65.01 -14.50 -28.29
CA LEU A 789 65.89 -13.56 -27.57
C LEU A 789 65.25 -12.17 -27.41
N GLU A 790 64.61 -11.61 -28.44
CA GLU A 790 63.95 -10.29 -28.33
C GLU A 790 62.74 -10.29 -27.39
N THR A 791 61.97 -11.38 -27.34
CA THR A 791 60.76 -11.48 -26.51
C THR A 791 61.05 -11.82 -25.04
N GLY A 792 62.32 -12.04 -24.66
CA GLY A 792 62.72 -12.36 -23.29
C GLY A 792 62.37 -13.79 -22.83
N ASN A 793 61.85 -14.65 -23.72
CA ASN A 793 61.48 -16.05 -23.42
C ASN A 793 62.66 -17.02 -23.63
N PHE A 794 63.90 -16.54 -23.48
CA PHE A 794 65.12 -17.31 -23.71
C PHE A 794 65.84 -17.51 -22.38
N ASN A 795 65.64 -18.67 -21.74
CA ASN A 795 66.22 -18.97 -20.44
C ASN A 795 67.68 -19.43 -20.56
N LEU A 796 68.54 -18.96 -19.65
CA LEU A 796 69.94 -19.39 -19.51
C LEU A 796 70.05 -20.42 -18.38
N ASP A 797 70.70 -21.54 -18.68
CA ASP A 797 70.99 -22.60 -17.72
C ASP A 797 72.44 -22.47 -17.24
N PHE A 798 72.62 -21.69 -16.18
CA PHE A 798 73.93 -21.41 -15.60
C PHE A 798 74.50 -22.62 -14.82
N CYS A 799 75.65 -23.13 -15.26
CA CYS A 799 76.39 -24.20 -14.60
C CYS A 799 77.87 -23.84 -14.42
N ASN A 800 78.57 -24.47 -13.47
CA ASN A 800 80.02 -24.31 -13.30
C ASN A 800 80.74 -25.12 -14.39
N ASN A 801 81.24 -24.43 -15.42
CA ASN A 801 81.80 -25.06 -16.61
C ASN A 801 83.24 -24.59 -16.85
N ASP A 802 84.06 -25.44 -17.48
CA ASP A 802 85.45 -25.12 -17.82
C ASP A 802 85.55 -24.50 -19.21
N ILE A 803 85.87 -23.21 -19.27
CA ILE A 803 85.92 -22.47 -20.54
C ILE A 803 87.09 -22.87 -21.41
N ILE A 804 88.21 -23.32 -20.84
CA ILE A 804 89.37 -23.74 -21.63
C ILE A 804 89.07 -25.06 -22.34
N ALA A 805 88.40 -25.99 -21.66
CA ALA A 805 87.93 -27.23 -22.26
C ALA A 805 86.94 -26.97 -23.41
N LEU A 806 85.99 -26.03 -23.22
CA LEU A 806 85.05 -25.64 -24.26
C LEU A 806 85.76 -25.02 -25.49
N LEU A 807 86.71 -24.11 -25.27
CA LEU A 807 87.50 -23.48 -26.33
C LEU A 807 88.28 -24.52 -27.15
N GLN A 808 88.91 -25.49 -26.48
CA GLN A 808 89.63 -26.59 -27.15
C GLN A 808 88.68 -27.49 -27.96
N ARG A 809 87.53 -27.88 -27.38
CA ARG A 809 86.52 -28.69 -28.07
C ARG A 809 85.97 -27.99 -29.32
N THR A 810 85.69 -26.69 -29.19
CA THR A 810 85.17 -25.88 -30.30
C THR A 810 86.24 -25.65 -31.38
N LEU A 811 87.50 -25.41 -31.01
CA LEU A 811 88.59 -25.31 -32.00
C LEU A 811 88.79 -26.61 -32.79
N LYS A 812 88.69 -27.76 -32.12
CA LYS A 812 88.88 -29.07 -32.74
C LYS A 812 87.85 -29.38 -33.83
N THR A 813 86.60 -28.90 -33.67
CA THR A 813 85.56 -29.07 -34.70
C THR A 813 85.85 -28.30 -35.99
N PHE A 814 86.72 -27.28 -35.96
CA PHE A 814 87.11 -26.51 -37.13
C PHE A 814 88.50 -26.86 -37.69
N GLU A 815 89.27 -27.73 -37.02
CA GLU A 815 90.64 -28.09 -37.44
C GLU A 815 90.70 -28.64 -38.87
N ASP A 816 89.80 -29.55 -39.25
CA ASP A 816 89.84 -30.18 -40.57
C ASP A 816 89.51 -29.19 -41.68
N THR A 817 88.57 -28.27 -41.40
CA THR A 817 88.20 -27.20 -42.35
C THR A 817 89.32 -26.18 -42.49
N ALA A 818 89.97 -25.80 -41.38
CA ALA A 818 91.10 -24.88 -41.38
C ALA A 818 92.33 -25.49 -42.10
N LYS A 819 92.62 -26.79 -41.90
CA LYS A 819 93.69 -27.52 -42.62
C LYS A 819 93.47 -27.54 -44.13
N LEU A 820 92.23 -27.70 -44.59
CA LEU A 820 91.89 -27.65 -46.02
C LEU A 820 92.13 -26.27 -46.66
N GLN A 821 92.02 -25.19 -45.87
CA GLN A 821 92.27 -23.80 -46.31
C GLN A 821 93.69 -23.30 -45.97
N GLY A 822 94.55 -24.17 -45.41
CA GLY A 822 95.89 -23.82 -44.95
C GLY A 822 95.93 -22.85 -43.75
N ILE A 823 94.81 -22.57 -43.08
CA ILE A 823 94.72 -21.62 -41.97
C ILE A 823 95.24 -22.27 -40.68
N HIS A 824 96.14 -21.58 -39.98
CA HIS A 824 96.65 -22.04 -38.68
C HIS A 824 95.78 -21.53 -37.53
N LEU A 825 95.22 -22.47 -36.76
CA LEU A 825 94.48 -22.18 -35.53
C LEU A 825 95.41 -22.21 -34.31
N LYS A 826 95.37 -21.17 -33.48
CA LYS A 826 96.20 -21.06 -32.27
C LYS A 826 95.33 -20.73 -31.05
N LEU A 827 95.54 -21.43 -29.93
CA LEU A 827 94.96 -21.10 -28.63
C LEU A 827 96.04 -20.54 -27.71
N GLU A 828 95.83 -19.34 -27.17
CA GLU A 828 96.69 -18.68 -26.19
C GLU A 828 95.93 -18.55 -24.85
N ALA A 829 96.27 -19.39 -23.87
CA ALA A 829 95.71 -19.33 -22.51
C ALA A 829 96.83 -19.49 -21.47
N ASN A 830 96.71 -18.75 -20.36
CA ASN A 830 97.71 -18.78 -19.27
C ASN A 830 97.47 -19.91 -18.25
N THR A 831 96.44 -20.74 -18.45
CA THR A 831 96.00 -21.83 -17.56
C THR A 831 95.36 -22.95 -18.38
N ASP A 832 95.52 -24.21 -17.97
CA ASP A 832 94.95 -25.38 -18.68
C ASP A 832 93.46 -25.61 -18.39
N HIS A 833 92.98 -25.13 -17.24
CA HIS A 833 91.58 -25.23 -16.81
C HIS A 833 91.15 -23.92 -16.14
N PHE A 834 89.96 -23.41 -16.48
CA PHE A 834 89.39 -22.23 -15.84
C PHE A 834 87.86 -22.37 -15.72
N VAL A 835 87.38 -22.60 -14.50
CA VAL A 835 85.97 -22.90 -14.22
C VAL A 835 85.25 -21.66 -13.67
N PHE A 836 84.11 -21.31 -14.27
CA PHE A 836 83.19 -20.31 -13.74
C PHE A 836 81.76 -20.58 -14.22
N VAL A 837 80.80 -19.83 -13.68
CA VAL A 837 79.37 -20.01 -13.97
C VAL A 837 79.00 -19.36 -15.30
N TYR A 838 78.59 -20.15 -16.28
CA TYR A 838 78.01 -19.69 -17.54
C TYR A 838 77.18 -20.83 -18.18
N ASP A 839 76.33 -20.54 -19.16
CA ASP A 839 75.64 -21.57 -19.93
C ASP A 839 76.56 -22.09 -21.04
N GLU A 840 77.01 -23.34 -20.92
CA GLU A 840 77.97 -23.96 -21.86
C GLU A 840 77.42 -24.02 -23.29
N ASP A 841 76.14 -24.40 -23.46
CA ASP A 841 75.51 -24.52 -24.78
C ASP A 841 75.42 -23.16 -25.49
N LYS A 842 75.08 -22.09 -24.75
CA LYS A 842 74.97 -20.75 -25.37
C LYS A 842 76.32 -20.17 -25.71
N ILE A 843 77.31 -20.31 -24.82
CA ILE A 843 78.66 -19.82 -25.10
C ILE A 843 79.32 -20.64 -26.21
N GLU A 844 79.05 -21.95 -26.32
CA GLU A 844 79.49 -22.77 -27.46
C GLU A 844 78.93 -22.23 -28.79
N LYS A 845 77.65 -21.84 -28.83
CA LYS A 845 77.03 -21.21 -30.01
C LYS A 845 77.65 -19.86 -30.37
N VAL A 846 77.97 -19.04 -29.37
CA VAL A 846 78.70 -17.77 -29.57
C VAL A 846 80.06 -18.04 -30.21
N LEU A 847 80.83 -18.97 -29.65
CA LEU A 847 82.16 -19.34 -30.14
C LEU A 847 82.11 -19.92 -31.55
N TYR A 848 81.17 -20.82 -31.83
CA TYR A 848 80.99 -21.43 -33.15
C TYR A 848 80.68 -20.38 -34.22
N ASN A 849 79.81 -19.41 -33.92
CA ASN A 849 79.48 -18.32 -34.84
C ASN A 849 80.68 -17.39 -35.09
N LEU A 850 81.42 -17.01 -34.04
CA LEU A 850 82.60 -16.14 -34.18
C LEU A 850 83.72 -16.85 -34.95
N LEU A 851 83.97 -18.13 -34.69
CA LEU A 851 84.99 -18.93 -35.36
C LEU A 851 84.65 -19.24 -36.82
N SER A 852 83.39 -19.58 -37.11
CA SER A 852 82.94 -19.78 -38.49
C SER A 852 83.09 -18.49 -39.32
N ASN A 853 82.80 -17.33 -38.73
CA ASN A 853 83.05 -16.04 -39.36
C ASN A 853 84.56 -15.75 -39.51
N ALA A 854 85.36 -16.00 -38.47
CA ALA A 854 86.81 -15.81 -38.52
C ALA A 854 87.45 -16.65 -39.65
N LEU A 855 87.04 -17.91 -39.83
CA LEU A 855 87.50 -18.76 -40.93
C LEU A 855 87.08 -18.23 -42.30
N LYS A 856 85.84 -17.77 -42.44
CA LYS A 856 85.32 -17.24 -43.71
C LYS A 856 86.03 -15.97 -44.17
N PHE A 857 86.51 -15.14 -43.24
CA PHE A 857 87.08 -13.83 -43.53
C PHE A 857 88.61 -13.76 -43.33
N THR A 858 89.26 -14.91 -43.14
CA THR A 858 90.73 -15.04 -43.12
C THR A 858 91.20 -15.63 -44.45
N PRO A 859 92.21 -15.05 -45.12
CA PRO A 859 92.73 -15.59 -46.37
C PRO A 859 93.46 -16.92 -46.16
N ASP A 860 93.60 -17.70 -47.23
CA ASP A 860 94.33 -18.97 -47.22
C ASP A 860 95.76 -18.76 -46.66
N SER A 861 96.24 -19.69 -45.84
CA SER A 861 97.51 -19.58 -45.09
C SER A 861 97.56 -18.52 -43.97
N GLY A 862 96.42 -17.91 -43.61
CA GLY A 862 96.31 -16.97 -42.50
C GLY A 862 96.32 -17.63 -41.10
N ILE A 863 96.33 -16.80 -40.05
CA ILE A 863 96.30 -17.26 -38.65
C ILE A 863 95.05 -16.75 -37.95
N ILE A 864 94.37 -17.65 -37.23
CA ILE A 864 93.29 -17.32 -36.30
C ILE A 864 93.76 -17.70 -34.89
N THR A 865 93.78 -16.72 -33.99
CA THR A 865 94.20 -16.90 -32.61
C THR A 865 93.00 -16.68 -31.69
N ILE A 866 92.71 -17.64 -30.82
CA ILE A 866 91.83 -17.43 -29.68
C ILE A 866 92.70 -17.17 -28.46
N ARG A 867 92.46 -16.06 -27.77
CA ARG A 867 93.13 -15.73 -26.52
C ARG A 867 92.14 -15.72 -25.37
N PHE A 868 92.52 -16.36 -24.26
CA PHE A 868 91.78 -16.29 -23.01
C PHE A 868 92.58 -15.52 -21.95
N SER A 869 91.93 -14.59 -21.26
CA SER A 869 92.51 -13.84 -20.14
C SER A 869 91.44 -13.45 -19.12
N THR A 870 91.85 -12.95 -17.95
CA THR A 870 90.93 -12.40 -16.94
C THR A 870 91.31 -10.97 -16.60
N VAL A 871 90.31 -10.11 -16.41
CA VAL A 871 90.48 -8.68 -16.07
C VAL A 871 89.64 -8.35 -14.85
N LYS A 872 90.17 -7.55 -13.91
CA LYS A 872 89.44 -7.04 -12.74
C LYS A 872 89.28 -5.52 -12.86
N ASP A 873 88.04 -5.04 -12.72
CA ASP A 873 87.73 -3.61 -12.69
C ASP A 873 86.84 -3.30 -11.48
N ASN A 874 87.29 -2.41 -10.57
CA ASN A 874 86.59 -1.92 -9.38
C ASN A 874 85.52 -2.87 -8.78
N ASN A 875 85.98 -4.00 -8.21
CA ASN A 875 85.23 -5.11 -7.58
C ASN A 875 84.52 -6.13 -8.49
N ASN A 876 84.42 -5.95 -9.82
CA ASN A 876 83.87 -6.96 -10.74
C ASN A 876 84.97 -7.60 -11.59
N GLY A 877 85.05 -8.93 -11.57
CA GLY A 877 85.99 -9.71 -12.40
C GLY A 877 85.32 -10.18 -13.69
N PHE A 878 86.04 -10.16 -14.81
CA PHE A 878 85.57 -10.65 -16.11
C PHE A 878 86.50 -11.71 -16.70
N ALA A 879 85.91 -12.78 -17.23
CA ALA A 879 86.55 -13.71 -18.17
C ALA A 879 86.49 -13.11 -19.58
N VAL A 880 87.64 -13.03 -20.24
CA VAL A 880 87.79 -12.36 -21.53
C VAL A 880 88.26 -13.34 -22.58
N ILE A 881 87.44 -13.52 -23.61
CA ILE A 881 87.72 -14.36 -24.79
C ILE A 881 87.90 -13.43 -26.00
N GLU A 882 89.09 -13.45 -26.59
CA GLU A 882 89.40 -12.68 -27.80
C GLU A 882 89.55 -13.64 -28.97
N VAL A 883 88.71 -13.51 -29.99
CA VAL A 883 88.86 -14.20 -31.27
C VAL A 883 89.51 -13.22 -32.24
N ILE A 884 90.77 -13.47 -32.57
CA ILE A 884 91.62 -12.61 -33.38
C ILE A 884 91.85 -13.29 -34.72
N ASN A 885 91.49 -12.61 -35.80
CA ASN A 885 91.72 -13.12 -37.16
C ASN A 885 92.45 -12.10 -38.03
N GLN A 886 93.28 -12.60 -38.94
CA GLN A 886 93.93 -11.79 -39.96
C GLN A 886 92.96 -11.58 -41.12
N GLY A 887 92.31 -10.42 -41.14
CA GLY A 887 91.33 -10.04 -42.15
C GLY A 887 91.97 -9.40 -43.39
N ILE A 888 91.22 -9.44 -44.50
CA ILE A 888 91.63 -8.89 -45.81
C ILE A 888 91.42 -7.35 -45.89
N SER A 889 90.50 -6.79 -45.08
CA SER A 889 90.15 -5.36 -45.09
C SER A 889 89.69 -4.88 -43.71
N VAL A 890 89.98 -3.61 -43.37
CA VAL A 890 89.59 -2.96 -42.11
C VAL A 890 88.09 -2.66 -42.11
N ILE A 891 87.42 -2.86 -40.97
CA ILE A 891 86.02 -2.43 -40.74
C ILE A 891 86.02 -0.93 -40.41
N GLU A 892 85.25 -0.11 -41.13
CA GLU A 892 85.18 1.34 -40.91
C GLU A 892 84.52 1.69 -39.56
N GLU A 893 84.94 2.80 -38.94
CA GLU A 893 84.56 3.19 -37.58
C GLU A 893 83.04 3.41 -37.42
N GLU A 894 82.37 3.83 -38.50
CA GLU A 894 80.91 4.03 -38.58
C GLU A 894 80.13 2.71 -38.59
N ASP A 895 80.75 1.61 -39.02
CA ASP A 895 80.10 0.30 -39.14
C ASP A 895 80.31 -0.58 -37.89
N LEU A 896 81.25 -0.25 -36.99
CA LEU A 896 81.59 -1.09 -35.82
C LEU A 896 80.40 -1.29 -34.85
N ASP A 897 79.53 -0.29 -34.69
CA ASP A 897 78.31 -0.42 -33.86
C ASP A 897 77.14 -1.05 -34.63
N VAL A 898 77.19 -0.99 -35.98
CA VAL A 898 76.10 -1.42 -36.86
C VAL A 898 76.22 -2.91 -37.23
N ILE A 899 77.41 -3.51 -37.21
CA ILE A 899 77.59 -4.95 -37.52
C ILE A 899 76.86 -5.89 -36.55
N PHE A 900 76.50 -5.41 -35.37
CA PHE A 900 75.69 -6.16 -34.40
C PHE A 900 74.20 -5.89 -34.54
N GLN A 901 73.78 -5.02 -35.48
CA GLN A 901 72.37 -4.86 -35.82
C GLN A 901 71.89 -6.00 -36.74
N PRO A 902 70.67 -6.51 -36.56
CA PRO A 902 70.13 -7.57 -37.39
C PRO A 902 70.07 -7.18 -38.86
N PHE A 903 70.38 -8.13 -39.76
CA PHE A 903 70.30 -8.00 -41.22
C PHE A 903 71.30 -7.02 -41.87
N HIS A 904 72.24 -6.46 -41.11
CA HIS A 904 73.28 -5.61 -41.67
C HIS A 904 74.44 -6.44 -42.26
N GLN A 905 74.84 -6.11 -43.49
CA GLN A 905 75.99 -6.72 -44.18
C GLN A 905 76.91 -5.60 -44.70
N GLY A 906 78.22 -5.76 -44.55
CA GLY A 906 79.21 -4.76 -44.99
C GLY A 906 79.19 -4.51 -46.51
N LYS A 907 79.39 -3.25 -46.92
CA LYS A 907 79.13 -2.75 -48.30
C LYS A 907 80.02 -3.30 -49.43
N LYS A 908 80.95 -4.23 -49.19
CA LYS A 908 81.79 -4.86 -50.23
C LYS A 908 82.16 -6.31 -49.90
N ASN A 909 81.30 -7.27 -50.25
CA ASN A 909 81.63 -8.60 -50.82
C ASN A 909 80.40 -9.54 -50.77
N ASN A 910 80.10 -10.18 -51.91
CA ASN A 910 78.95 -11.09 -52.12
C ASN A 910 79.13 -12.49 -51.51
N SER A 911 79.72 -12.60 -50.32
CA SER A 911 79.88 -13.89 -49.62
C SER A 911 78.71 -14.11 -48.66
N GLY A 912 77.64 -14.75 -49.15
CA GLY A 912 76.33 -14.93 -48.51
C GLY A 912 76.35 -15.44 -47.05
N GLY A 913 76.34 -14.51 -46.10
CA GLY A 913 75.85 -14.71 -44.73
C GLY A 913 74.54 -13.95 -44.54
N THR A 914 73.73 -14.28 -43.53
CA THR A 914 72.40 -13.68 -43.32
C THR A 914 72.42 -12.34 -42.60
N GLY A 915 73.55 -11.93 -42.01
CA GLY A 915 73.62 -10.75 -41.15
C GLY A 915 72.95 -10.91 -39.78
N LEU A 916 72.52 -12.13 -39.41
CA LEU A 916 71.86 -12.40 -38.11
C LEU A 916 72.81 -12.97 -37.04
N GLY A 917 73.90 -13.63 -37.45
CA GLY A 917 74.77 -14.36 -36.53
C GLY A 917 75.45 -13.50 -35.47
N LEU A 918 75.94 -12.31 -35.84
CA LEU A 918 76.60 -11.40 -34.90
C LEU A 918 75.61 -10.72 -33.94
N ALA A 919 74.43 -10.33 -34.43
CA ALA A 919 73.34 -9.80 -33.60
C ALA A 919 72.87 -10.84 -32.55
N PHE A 920 72.74 -12.11 -32.96
CA PHE A 920 72.42 -13.22 -32.07
C PHE A 920 73.53 -13.47 -31.04
N THR A 921 74.80 -13.43 -31.48
CA THR A 921 75.96 -13.53 -30.57
C THR A 921 75.96 -12.42 -29.53
N LYS A 922 75.69 -11.16 -29.91
CA LYS A 922 75.59 -10.04 -28.97
C LYS A 922 74.47 -10.25 -27.95
N GLY A 923 73.27 -10.63 -28.40
CA GLY A 923 72.15 -10.90 -27.51
C GLY A 923 72.43 -12.01 -26.48
N LEU A 924 73.10 -13.10 -26.89
CA LEU A 924 73.50 -14.16 -25.95
C LEU A 924 74.53 -13.69 -24.92
N VAL A 925 75.52 -12.90 -25.34
CA VAL A 925 76.55 -12.37 -24.43
C VAL A 925 75.95 -11.37 -23.43
N GLU A 926 75.05 -10.49 -23.88
CA GLU A 926 74.38 -9.51 -23.02
C GLU A 926 73.45 -10.17 -21.98
N GLN A 927 72.73 -11.23 -22.35
CA GLN A 927 71.92 -12.01 -21.40
C GLN A 927 72.76 -12.70 -20.32
N HIS A 928 74.03 -13.02 -20.61
CA HIS A 928 74.99 -13.50 -19.60
C HIS A 928 75.53 -12.37 -18.70
N GLY A 929 75.02 -11.14 -18.83
CA GLY A 929 75.57 -9.95 -18.18
C GLY A 929 76.94 -9.54 -18.73
N GLY A 930 77.31 -10.07 -19.89
CA GLY A 930 78.58 -9.81 -20.56
C GLY A 930 78.49 -8.72 -21.63
N VAL A 931 79.65 -8.37 -22.19
CA VAL A 931 79.77 -7.37 -23.27
C VAL A 931 80.64 -7.93 -24.38
N ILE A 932 80.23 -7.77 -25.63
CA ILE A 932 81.05 -8.07 -26.81
C ILE A 932 81.41 -6.78 -27.54
N ASN A 933 82.71 -6.58 -27.78
CA ASN A 933 83.24 -5.45 -28.54
C ASN A 933 84.05 -5.95 -29.74
N VAL A 934 84.12 -5.15 -30.80
CA VAL A 934 84.98 -5.42 -31.96
C VAL A 934 86.00 -4.30 -32.13
N SER A 935 87.21 -4.65 -32.54
CA SER A 935 88.19 -3.68 -33.04
C SER A 935 88.86 -4.24 -34.29
N SER A 936 89.16 -3.36 -35.25
CA SER A 936 89.79 -3.73 -36.52
C SER A 936 90.92 -2.74 -36.80
N ILE A 937 92.17 -3.23 -36.74
CA ILE A 937 93.37 -2.39 -36.83
C ILE A 937 94.17 -2.80 -38.06
N LYS A 938 94.66 -1.82 -38.82
CA LYS A 938 95.54 -2.05 -39.98
C LYS A 938 96.96 -2.33 -39.47
N ASN A 939 97.49 -3.52 -39.73
CA ASN A 939 98.81 -3.92 -39.22
C ASN A 939 99.91 -3.64 -40.26
N ASN A 940 99.69 -3.99 -41.53
CA ASN A 940 100.59 -3.75 -42.67
C ASN A 940 99.79 -3.40 -43.95
N ALA A 941 100.45 -3.02 -45.06
CA ALA A 941 99.80 -2.53 -46.28
C ALA A 941 98.72 -3.47 -46.87
N GLU A 942 98.82 -4.78 -46.64
CA GLU A 942 97.92 -5.79 -47.21
C GLU A 942 97.10 -6.61 -46.20
N ASN A 943 97.35 -6.49 -44.87
CA ASN A 943 96.67 -7.31 -43.84
C ASN A 943 96.10 -6.47 -42.68
N CYS A 944 94.88 -6.82 -42.26
CA CYS A 944 94.18 -6.26 -41.10
C CYS A 944 94.12 -7.29 -39.96
N LEU A 945 94.11 -6.82 -38.71
CA LEU A 945 93.80 -7.64 -37.53
C LEU A 945 92.43 -7.22 -36.99
N THR A 946 91.48 -8.14 -37.00
CA THR A 946 90.16 -7.95 -36.40
C THR A 946 90.06 -8.79 -35.15
N THR A 947 89.65 -8.16 -34.04
CA THR A 947 89.52 -8.79 -32.73
C THR A 947 88.08 -8.64 -32.25
N PHE A 948 87.40 -9.77 -32.05
CA PHE A 948 86.15 -9.83 -31.31
C PHE A 948 86.44 -10.19 -29.87
N LYS A 949 86.13 -9.27 -28.95
CA LYS A 949 86.40 -9.39 -27.52
C LYS A 949 85.10 -9.62 -26.76
N VAL A 950 84.91 -10.83 -26.28
CA VAL A 950 83.78 -11.24 -25.43
C VAL A 950 84.20 -11.17 -23.97
N MET A 951 83.47 -10.41 -23.16
CA MET A 951 83.71 -10.24 -21.73
C MET A 951 82.52 -10.79 -20.96
N LEU A 952 82.75 -11.83 -20.15
CA LEU A 952 81.72 -12.48 -19.32
C LEU A 952 82.02 -12.22 -17.84
N PRO A 953 81.02 -11.86 -17.01
CA PRO A 953 81.24 -11.60 -15.60
C PRO A 953 81.57 -12.90 -14.84
N LEU A 954 82.57 -12.86 -13.95
CA LEU A 954 82.96 -13.98 -13.09
C LEU A 954 82.03 -14.16 -11.88
N GLN A 955 81.29 -13.12 -11.52
CA GLN A 955 80.28 -13.12 -10.47
C GLN A 955 78.99 -12.51 -11.04
N GLN A 956 77.89 -13.26 -11.00
CA GLN A 956 76.57 -12.74 -11.35
C GLN A 956 75.78 -12.48 -10.06
N GLU A 957 75.24 -11.28 -9.91
CA GLU A 957 74.31 -10.95 -8.81
C GLU A 957 72.92 -11.52 -9.13
N ASN A 958 72.31 -12.19 -8.15
CA ASN A 958 71.03 -12.93 -8.21
C ASN A 958 71.02 -14.21 -9.06
N ILE A 959 71.62 -15.27 -8.51
CA ILE A 959 71.35 -16.66 -8.94
C ILE A 959 70.76 -17.42 -7.73
N ASP A 960 69.53 -17.92 -7.90
CA ASP A 960 68.97 -18.96 -7.03
C ASP A 960 69.71 -20.26 -7.34
N PHE A 961 70.64 -20.64 -6.47
CA PHE A 961 71.34 -21.93 -6.59
C PHE A 961 70.33 -23.06 -6.42
N LYS A 962 70.01 -23.78 -7.49
CA LYS A 962 69.58 -25.18 -7.34
C LYS A 962 70.79 -26.00 -6.90
N THR A 963 70.88 -26.25 -5.61
CA THR A 963 71.79 -27.23 -5.01
C THR A 963 71.50 -28.60 -5.62
N ASN A 964 72.34 -29.03 -6.56
CA ASN A 964 72.44 -30.44 -6.96
C ASN A 964 73.21 -31.20 -5.87
N SER A 965 72.48 -31.71 -4.88
CA SER A 965 72.90 -32.85 -4.08
C SER A 965 71.78 -33.89 -4.15
N GLU A 966 72.15 -35.09 -4.61
CA GLU A 966 71.31 -36.27 -4.88
C GLU A 966 70.77 -36.43 -6.31
N ILE A 967 71.66 -36.50 -7.30
CA ILE A 967 71.53 -37.46 -8.43
C ILE A 967 72.94 -37.96 -8.80
N ASN A 968 73.53 -38.80 -7.96
CA ASN A 968 74.35 -39.92 -8.41
C ASN A 968 73.50 -41.14 -8.06
N ASP A 969 72.80 -41.69 -9.06
CA ASP A 969 72.15 -43.03 -9.10
C ASP A 969 70.85 -43.04 -9.92
N VAL A 970 70.83 -42.48 -11.15
CA VAL A 970 69.79 -42.87 -12.15
C VAL A 970 70.30 -42.93 -13.60
N GLU A 971 71.53 -42.51 -13.91
CA GLU A 971 72.10 -42.68 -15.27
C GLU A 971 72.51 -44.13 -15.63
N ASN A 972 72.21 -45.10 -14.76
CA ASN A 972 72.36 -46.54 -15.02
C ASN A 972 71.03 -47.33 -15.13
N VAL A 973 69.88 -46.66 -15.34
CA VAL A 973 68.57 -47.37 -15.48
C VAL A 973 67.90 -47.23 -16.85
N VAL A 974 68.44 -46.46 -17.80
CA VAL A 974 67.81 -46.32 -19.15
C VAL A 974 68.64 -46.91 -20.31
N LEU A 975 69.80 -47.51 -20.03
CA LEU A 975 70.59 -48.28 -21.02
C LEU A 975 70.36 -49.80 -20.99
N ASN A 976 69.33 -50.30 -20.29
CA ASN A 976 68.98 -51.74 -20.25
C ASN A 976 67.47 -52.01 -20.38
N GLN A 977 66.78 -51.33 -21.31
CA GLN A 977 65.42 -51.71 -21.73
C GLN A 977 65.24 -51.68 -23.27
N TYR A 978 66.21 -52.22 -24.00
CA TYR A 978 66.03 -52.66 -25.39
C TYR A 978 66.32 -54.16 -25.63
N ASP A 979 66.39 -54.96 -24.56
CA ASP A 979 66.65 -56.41 -24.64
C ASP A 979 65.47 -57.30 -24.23
N ASN A 980 64.23 -56.81 -24.22
CA ASN A 980 63.07 -57.66 -23.91
C ASN A 980 61.80 -57.31 -24.71
N PHE A 981 61.95 -57.14 -26.04
CA PHE A 981 60.81 -57.17 -26.97
C PHE A 981 61.02 -58.17 -28.13
N GLU A 982 61.83 -59.22 -27.91
CA GLU A 982 61.94 -60.37 -28.83
C GLU A 982 61.25 -61.66 -28.33
N ASN A 983 60.54 -61.66 -27.20
CA ASN A 983 59.92 -62.90 -26.68
C ASN A 983 58.46 -62.76 -26.22
N PHE A 984 57.58 -62.26 -27.11
CA PHE A 984 56.13 -62.53 -27.04
C PHE A 984 55.52 -62.82 -28.42
N ILE A 985 56.23 -63.61 -29.24
CA ILE A 985 55.62 -64.44 -30.26
C ILE A 985 56.02 -65.88 -29.97
N THR A 986 55.17 -66.60 -29.24
CA THR A 986 54.99 -68.05 -29.38
C THR A 986 53.61 -68.39 -28.84
N ASP A 987 52.80 -68.95 -29.75
CA ASP A 987 51.67 -69.87 -29.52
C ASP A 987 50.55 -69.45 -28.54
N GLU A 988 49.26 -69.50 -28.87
CA GLU A 988 48.54 -70.35 -29.81
C GLU A 988 47.36 -69.56 -30.42
N ASN A 989 46.97 -69.94 -31.63
CA ASN A 989 45.65 -69.63 -32.19
C ASN A 989 44.51 -69.95 -31.19
N PRO A 990 43.53 -69.04 -31.05
CA PRO A 990 42.16 -69.51 -31.07
C PRO A 990 41.34 -68.71 -32.08
N LYS A 991 41.09 -69.39 -33.20
CA LYS A 991 39.81 -69.38 -33.93
C LYS A 991 39.23 -68.01 -34.31
N LYS A 992 39.32 -67.75 -35.62
CA LYS A 992 38.33 -67.03 -36.46
C LYS A 992 37.02 -66.71 -35.73
N THR A 993 36.94 -65.48 -35.22
CA THR A 993 35.69 -64.76 -35.00
C THR A 993 35.97 -63.34 -35.52
N LEU A 994 35.19 -62.84 -36.49
CA LEU A 994 35.47 -61.59 -37.20
C LEU A 994 35.79 -60.42 -36.24
N VAL A 995 37.00 -59.85 -36.30
CA VAL A 995 37.38 -58.63 -35.57
C VAL A 995 37.10 -57.42 -36.45
N ARG A 996 36.34 -56.45 -35.92
CA ARG A 996 35.95 -55.20 -36.60
C ARG A 996 37.17 -54.25 -36.66
N LYS A 997 37.51 -53.69 -37.83
CA LYS A 997 38.55 -52.64 -37.96
C LYS A 997 38.10 -51.36 -37.23
N HIS A 998 39.00 -50.72 -36.48
CA HIS A 998 38.75 -49.44 -35.80
C HIS A 998 38.72 -48.27 -36.80
N THR A 999 37.98 -47.23 -36.45
CA THR A 999 37.74 -46.04 -37.28
C THR A 999 38.68 -44.89 -36.89
N LEU A 1000 39.49 -44.42 -37.84
CA LEU A 1000 40.44 -43.33 -37.67
C LEU A 1000 39.98 -42.10 -38.47
N LEU A 1001 39.77 -40.97 -37.80
CA LEU A 1001 39.48 -39.70 -38.47
C LEU A 1001 40.78 -38.89 -38.64
N ILE A 1002 41.10 -38.53 -39.89
CA ILE A 1002 42.24 -37.66 -40.23
C ILE A 1002 41.70 -36.27 -40.58
N VAL A 1003 42.14 -35.26 -39.84
CA VAL A 1003 41.76 -33.86 -40.02
C VAL A 1003 43.01 -33.06 -40.36
N GLU A 1004 43.14 -32.63 -41.60
CA GLU A 1004 44.32 -31.94 -42.11
C GLU A 1004 43.86 -31.00 -43.22
N ASP A 1005 44.27 -29.74 -43.22
CA ASP A 1005 43.78 -28.74 -44.18
C ASP A 1005 44.48 -28.85 -45.54
N ASN A 1006 45.77 -29.19 -45.52
CA ASN A 1006 46.53 -29.44 -46.73
C ASN A 1006 46.05 -30.73 -47.42
N ASN A 1007 45.39 -30.55 -48.57
CA ASN A 1007 44.80 -31.65 -49.34
C ASN A 1007 45.83 -32.71 -49.76
N GLU A 1008 47.06 -32.31 -50.08
CA GLU A 1008 48.13 -33.21 -50.53
C GLU A 1008 48.65 -34.06 -49.36
N LEU A 1009 48.88 -33.45 -48.20
CA LEU A 1009 49.31 -34.15 -46.99
C LEU A 1009 48.21 -35.08 -46.44
N ARG A 1010 46.95 -34.62 -46.44
CA ARG A 1010 45.79 -35.42 -46.02
C ARG A 1010 45.62 -36.67 -46.88
N THR A 1011 45.73 -36.51 -48.19
CA THR A 1011 45.64 -37.63 -49.14
C THR A 1011 46.77 -38.64 -48.90
N TYR A 1012 48.00 -38.15 -48.70
CA TYR A 1012 49.15 -39.00 -48.41
C TYR A 1012 49.00 -39.80 -47.10
N LEU A 1013 48.53 -39.17 -46.02
CA LEU A 1013 48.26 -39.84 -44.75
C LEU A 1013 47.14 -40.88 -44.87
N LYS A 1014 46.06 -40.57 -45.60
CA LYS A 1014 44.97 -41.51 -45.84
C LYS A 1014 45.46 -42.75 -46.59
N GLU A 1015 46.22 -42.58 -47.67
CA GLU A 1015 46.71 -43.70 -48.48
C GLU A 1015 47.56 -44.66 -47.63
N TYR A 1016 48.41 -44.11 -46.76
CA TYR A 1016 49.23 -44.90 -45.84
C TYR A 1016 48.40 -45.67 -44.79
N PHE A 1017 47.45 -45.01 -44.10
CA PHE A 1017 46.72 -45.64 -42.98
C PHE A 1017 45.53 -46.51 -43.40
N SER A 1018 45.05 -46.40 -44.65
CA SER A 1018 43.92 -47.19 -45.16
C SER A 1018 44.20 -48.70 -45.23
N GLU A 1019 45.46 -49.11 -45.24
CA GLU A 1019 45.82 -50.54 -45.15
C GLU A 1019 45.40 -51.13 -43.78
N PHE A 1020 45.50 -50.33 -42.70
CA PHE A 1020 45.36 -50.79 -41.32
C PHE A 1020 44.01 -50.44 -40.67
N TYR A 1021 43.43 -49.27 -40.99
CA TYR A 1021 42.23 -48.73 -40.33
C TYR A 1021 41.12 -48.37 -41.32
N PHE A 1022 39.89 -48.16 -40.83
CA PHE A 1022 38.86 -47.49 -41.63
C PHE A 1022 39.05 -45.97 -41.50
N VAL A 1023 39.55 -45.34 -42.56
CA VAL A 1023 39.94 -43.93 -42.53
C VAL A 1023 38.81 -43.04 -43.02
N ILE A 1024 38.45 -42.05 -42.22
CA ILE A 1024 37.55 -40.95 -42.58
C ILE A 1024 38.38 -39.67 -42.62
N GLU A 1025 38.03 -38.76 -43.52
CA GLU A 1025 38.77 -37.51 -43.74
C GLU A 1025 37.92 -36.29 -43.42
N ALA A 1026 38.57 -35.25 -42.92
CA ALA A 1026 38.03 -33.90 -42.88
C ALA A 1026 39.12 -32.87 -43.22
N SER A 1027 38.70 -31.74 -43.78
CA SER A 1027 39.59 -30.68 -44.28
C SER A 1027 39.85 -29.55 -43.28
N ASN A 1028 39.20 -29.53 -42.13
CA ASN A 1028 39.44 -28.55 -41.06
C ASN A 1028 38.80 -29.04 -39.76
N GLY A 1029 39.12 -28.39 -38.64
CA GLY A 1029 38.61 -28.76 -37.33
C GLY A 1029 37.08 -28.75 -37.22
N LYS A 1030 36.39 -27.88 -37.95
CA LYS A 1030 34.93 -27.75 -37.86
C LYS A 1030 34.23 -28.92 -38.55
N ASP A 1031 34.64 -29.23 -39.78
CA ASP A 1031 34.19 -30.42 -40.50
C ASP A 1031 34.59 -31.68 -39.73
N GLY A 1032 35.79 -31.70 -39.16
CA GLY A 1032 36.28 -32.75 -38.28
C GLY A 1032 35.37 -32.97 -37.07
N PHE A 1033 34.89 -31.90 -36.44
CA PHE A 1033 33.96 -31.97 -35.30
C PHE A 1033 32.58 -32.46 -35.71
N ASP A 1034 32.05 -32.01 -36.84
CA ASP A 1034 30.74 -32.43 -37.32
C ASP A 1034 30.76 -33.91 -37.72
N VAL A 1035 31.84 -34.38 -38.35
CA VAL A 1035 32.09 -35.81 -38.64
C VAL A 1035 32.29 -36.60 -37.35
N ALA A 1036 33.10 -36.12 -36.41
CA ALA A 1036 33.34 -36.81 -35.15
C ALA A 1036 32.08 -36.93 -34.29
N SER A 1037 31.24 -35.88 -34.28
CA SER A 1037 29.99 -35.85 -33.51
C SER A 1037 28.90 -36.74 -34.11
N SER A 1038 28.93 -36.97 -35.43
CA SER A 1038 27.94 -37.78 -36.14
C SER A 1038 28.35 -39.25 -36.26
N GLN A 1039 29.63 -39.53 -36.56
CA GLN A 1039 30.12 -40.89 -36.83
C GLN A 1039 30.89 -41.52 -35.66
N LEU A 1040 31.31 -40.73 -34.66
CA LEU A 1040 31.99 -41.18 -33.44
C LEU A 1040 33.19 -42.11 -33.71
N PRO A 1041 34.27 -41.60 -34.32
CA PRO A 1041 35.48 -42.37 -34.61
C PRO A 1041 36.15 -42.87 -33.33
N ASP A 1042 36.96 -43.93 -33.46
CA ASP A 1042 37.68 -44.54 -32.34
C ASP A 1042 38.94 -43.74 -31.97
N LEU A 1043 39.54 -43.01 -32.92
CA LEU A 1043 40.67 -42.09 -32.70
C LEU A 1043 40.67 -40.98 -33.76
N ILE A 1044 41.19 -39.80 -33.38
CA ILE A 1044 41.32 -38.63 -34.26
C ILE A 1044 42.80 -38.24 -34.37
N LEU A 1045 43.27 -38.06 -35.61
CA LEU A 1045 44.56 -37.47 -35.94
C LEU A 1045 44.32 -36.11 -36.57
N SER A 1046 44.82 -35.03 -35.98
CA SER A 1046 44.54 -33.66 -36.45
C SER A 1046 45.81 -32.83 -36.59
N ASP A 1047 45.89 -32.02 -37.66
CA ASP A 1047 46.86 -30.93 -37.70
C ASP A 1047 46.46 -29.83 -36.70
N VAL A 1048 47.45 -29.06 -36.23
CA VAL A 1048 47.25 -27.95 -35.31
C VAL A 1048 46.85 -26.68 -36.05
N MET A 1049 47.52 -26.36 -37.15
CA MET A 1049 47.27 -25.13 -37.89
C MET A 1049 46.37 -25.44 -39.07
N MET A 1050 45.06 -25.23 -38.91
CA MET A 1050 44.07 -25.45 -39.96
C MET A 1050 43.16 -24.24 -40.09
N ASP A 1051 42.77 -23.91 -41.32
CA ASP A 1051 41.79 -22.87 -41.59
C ASP A 1051 40.41 -23.21 -40.99
N VAL A 1052 39.60 -22.19 -40.69
CA VAL A 1052 38.25 -22.26 -40.06
C VAL A 1052 38.26 -22.64 -38.59
N MET A 1053 38.92 -23.73 -38.21
CA MET A 1053 39.05 -24.18 -36.83
C MET A 1053 40.37 -24.91 -36.68
N ASP A 1054 41.22 -24.36 -35.84
CA ASP A 1054 42.54 -24.92 -35.58
C ASP A 1054 42.44 -26.22 -34.75
N GLY A 1055 43.50 -27.02 -34.76
CA GLY A 1055 43.52 -28.33 -34.11
C GLY A 1055 43.42 -28.28 -32.59
N PHE A 1056 43.85 -27.19 -31.95
CA PHE A 1056 43.73 -27.03 -30.50
C PHE A 1056 42.30 -26.70 -30.10
N GLU A 1057 41.64 -25.79 -30.83
CA GLU A 1057 40.23 -25.45 -30.65
C GLU A 1057 39.35 -26.66 -30.98
N PHE A 1058 39.66 -27.38 -32.06
CA PHE A 1058 39.00 -28.64 -32.41
C PHE A 1058 39.18 -29.70 -31.31
N CYS A 1059 40.41 -29.92 -30.83
CA CYS A 1059 40.67 -30.85 -29.74
C CYS A 1059 39.90 -30.45 -28.47
N SER A 1060 39.95 -29.17 -28.09
CA SER A 1060 39.19 -28.64 -26.96
C SER A 1060 37.69 -28.84 -27.13
N LEU A 1061 37.12 -28.59 -28.31
CA LEU A 1061 35.70 -28.83 -28.60
C LEU A 1061 35.35 -30.31 -28.53
N ILE A 1062 36.20 -31.19 -29.06
CA ILE A 1062 36.02 -32.63 -28.91
C ILE A 1062 36.03 -33.02 -27.43
N LYS A 1063 37.01 -32.53 -26.65
CA LYS A 1063 37.23 -32.83 -25.23
C LYS A 1063 36.22 -32.18 -24.27
N THR A 1064 35.61 -31.06 -24.65
CA THR A 1064 34.58 -30.37 -23.86
C THR A 1064 33.15 -30.79 -24.23
N ASN A 1065 32.93 -31.27 -25.46
CA ASN A 1065 31.62 -31.79 -25.86
C ASN A 1065 31.38 -33.17 -25.25
N ILE A 1066 30.31 -33.26 -24.45
CA ILE A 1066 29.88 -34.45 -23.71
C ILE A 1066 29.75 -35.70 -24.60
N LYS A 1067 29.38 -35.56 -25.88
CA LYS A 1067 29.27 -36.70 -26.81
C LYS A 1067 30.62 -37.25 -27.28
N THR A 1068 31.64 -36.40 -27.43
CA THR A 1068 32.90 -36.72 -28.12
C THR A 1068 34.13 -36.71 -27.21
N SER A 1069 34.01 -36.28 -25.95
CA SER A 1069 35.15 -36.02 -25.04
C SER A 1069 36.04 -37.22 -24.70
N HIS A 1070 35.43 -38.30 -24.26
CA HIS A 1070 35.16 -39.41 -25.15
C HIS A 1070 36.26 -40.05 -26.01
N ILE A 1071 36.78 -39.34 -27.00
CA ILE A 1071 37.57 -39.89 -28.12
C ILE A 1071 39.03 -39.44 -27.98
N PRO A 1072 40.03 -40.32 -28.20
CA PRO A 1072 41.43 -39.94 -28.14
C PRO A 1072 41.84 -39.10 -29.36
N VAL A 1073 42.67 -38.07 -29.14
CA VAL A 1073 43.13 -37.12 -30.16
C VAL A 1073 44.65 -37.04 -30.18
N ILE A 1074 45.26 -37.16 -31.37
CA ILE A 1074 46.68 -36.93 -31.62
C ILE A 1074 46.85 -35.66 -32.46
N LEU A 1075 47.66 -34.71 -32.00
CA LEU A 1075 47.93 -33.44 -32.69
C LEU A 1075 49.28 -33.44 -33.42
N LEU A 1076 49.28 -32.99 -34.68
CA LEU A 1076 50.48 -32.77 -35.49
C LEU A 1076 50.82 -31.26 -35.49
N THR A 1077 52.05 -30.86 -35.16
CA THR A 1077 52.43 -29.43 -35.02
C THR A 1077 53.75 -29.08 -35.71
N ALA A 1078 53.92 -27.86 -36.22
CA ALA A 1078 55.19 -27.36 -36.78
C ALA A 1078 56.05 -26.54 -35.77
N GLN A 1079 55.54 -26.34 -34.54
CA GLN A 1079 56.15 -25.52 -33.48
C GLN A 1079 57.09 -26.33 -32.58
N THR A 1080 57.95 -25.64 -31.82
CA THR A 1080 58.97 -26.27 -30.94
C THR A 1080 58.33 -27.21 -29.91
N PRO A 1081 58.94 -28.38 -29.62
CA PRO A 1081 58.31 -29.44 -28.81
C PRO A 1081 57.79 -28.98 -27.45
N LEU A 1082 58.53 -28.12 -26.74
CA LEU A 1082 58.26 -27.80 -25.34
C LEU A 1082 57.01 -26.90 -25.12
N GLU A 1083 56.78 -25.90 -25.99
CA GLU A 1083 55.65 -24.96 -25.85
C GLU A 1083 54.33 -25.60 -26.31
N SER A 1084 54.36 -26.39 -27.38
CA SER A 1084 53.20 -27.15 -27.86
C SER A 1084 52.86 -28.35 -26.97
N GLU A 1085 53.82 -28.94 -26.25
CA GLU A 1085 53.58 -30.01 -25.29
C GLU A 1085 52.80 -29.51 -24.07
N ILE A 1086 53.15 -28.33 -23.53
CA ILE A 1086 52.42 -27.70 -22.42
C ILE A 1086 50.97 -27.39 -22.83
N GLN A 1087 50.79 -26.77 -24.00
CA GLN A 1087 49.46 -26.38 -24.48
C GLN A 1087 48.61 -27.60 -24.92
N GLY A 1088 49.25 -28.65 -25.45
CA GLY A 1088 48.62 -29.93 -25.76
C GLY A 1088 48.11 -30.67 -24.52
N ILE A 1089 48.86 -30.61 -23.41
CA ILE A 1089 48.44 -31.14 -22.10
C ILE A 1089 47.24 -30.35 -21.56
N GLU A 1090 47.26 -29.02 -21.66
CA GLU A 1090 46.16 -28.16 -21.21
C GLU A 1090 44.86 -28.34 -22.03
N THR A 1091 44.98 -28.62 -23.33
CA THR A 1091 43.82 -28.87 -24.23
C THR A 1091 43.29 -30.31 -24.17
N GLY A 1092 43.97 -31.20 -23.44
CA GLY A 1092 43.53 -32.57 -23.19
C GLY A 1092 43.80 -33.56 -24.33
N ALA A 1093 44.72 -33.24 -25.25
CA ALA A 1093 45.15 -34.16 -26.30
C ALA A 1093 45.89 -35.37 -25.70
N ASP A 1094 45.74 -36.55 -26.30
CA ASP A 1094 46.30 -37.79 -25.76
C ASP A 1094 47.76 -38.01 -26.24
N ALA A 1095 48.16 -37.38 -27.36
CA ALA A 1095 49.56 -37.32 -27.81
C ALA A 1095 49.79 -36.17 -28.81
N TYR A 1096 51.04 -35.75 -28.99
CA TYR A 1096 51.44 -34.77 -30.01
C TYR A 1096 52.70 -35.23 -30.78
N MET A 1097 52.92 -34.70 -32.00
CA MET A 1097 54.09 -35.00 -32.85
C MET A 1097 54.48 -33.82 -33.76
N THR A 1098 55.79 -33.56 -33.95
CA THR A 1098 56.30 -32.39 -34.69
C THR A 1098 56.56 -32.67 -36.18
N LYS A 1099 56.22 -31.72 -37.07
CA LYS A 1099 56.50 -31.73 -38.52
C LYS A 1099 57.91 -31.18 -38.80
N PRO A 1100 58.76 -31.84 -39.62
CA PRO A 1100 58.50 -33.10 -40.35
C PRO A 1100 58.60 -34.35 -39.44
N PHE A 1101 57.66 -35.29 -39.58
CA PHE A 1101 57.53 -36.49 -38.72
C PHE A 1101 57.80 -37.81 -39.47
N ASN A 1102 58.15 -38.86 -38.71
CA ASN A 1102 58.32 -40.23 -39.20
C ASN A 1102 57.01 -41.04 -39.09
N LEU A 1103 56.53 -41.60 -40.21
CA LEU A 1103 55.24 -42.32 -40.29
C LEU A 1103 55.19 -43.63 -39.48
N ALA A 1104 56.29 -44.39 -39.39
CA ALA A 1104 56.31 -45.65 -38.66
C ALA A 1104 56.13 -45.43 -37.14
N LEU A 1105 56.71 -44.34 -36.63
CA LEU A 1105 56.55 -43.95 -35.23
C LEU A 1105 55.12 -43.48 -34.91
N LEU A 1106 54.47 -42.79 -35.86
CA LEU A 1106 53.08 -42.34 -35.71
C LEU A 1106 52.10 -43.50 -35.61
N GLU A 1107 52.27 -44.55 -36.43
CA GLU A 1107 51.40 -45.74 -36.39
C GLU A 1107 51.47 -46.47 -35.04
N ALA A 1108 52.67 -46.64 -34.48
CA ALA A 1108 52.86 -47.31 -33.20
C ALA A 1108 52.13 -46.60 -32.04
N ARG A 1109 52.10 -45.26 -32.04
CA ARG A 1109 51.36 -44.47 -31.03
C ARG A 1109 49.85 -44.66 -31.11
N ILE A 1110 49.29 -44.70 -32.33
CA ILE A 1110 47.85 -44.90 -32.55
C ILE A 1110 47.39 -46.24 -31.94
N LYS A 1111 48.14 -47.33 -32.15
CA LYS A 1111 47.78 -48.66 -31.62
C LYS A 1111 47.70 -48.70 -30.10
N ASN A 1112 48.63 -48.08 -29.40
CA ASN A 1112 48.68 -48.10 -27.94
C ASN A 1112 47.51 -47.36 -27.27
N LEU A 1113 47.08 -46.22 -27.83
CA LEU A 1113 45.98 -45.43 -27.25
C LEU A 1113 44.63 -46.15 -27.31
N LEU A 1114 44.36 -46.86 -28.42
CA LEU A 1114 43.11 -47.62 -28.58
C LEU A 1114 42.98 -48.74 -27.54
N ILE A 1115 44.08 -49.44 -27.21
CA ILE A 1115 44.08 -50.53 -26.23
C ILE A 1115 43.76 -50.02 -24.81
N SER A 1116 44.35 -48.90 -24.38
CA SER A 1116 44.19 -48.36 -23.03
C SER A 1116 42.72 -47.99 -22.71
N ARG A 1117 42.01 -47.40 -23.67
CA ARG A 1117 40.66 -46.85 -23.47
C ARG A 1117 39.58 -47.91 -23.28
N SER A 1118 39.76 -49.08 -23.89
CA SER A 1118 38.83 -50.22 -23.74
C SER A 1118 38.76 -50.73 -22.29
N LYS A 1119 39.88 -50.73 -21.55
CA LYS A 1119 39.95 -51.23 -20.17
C LYS A 1119 39.29 -50.32 -19.12
N LEU A 1120 39.19 -49.01 -19.38
CA LEU A 1120 38.74 -48.01 -18.41
C LEU A 1120 37.20 -47.95 -18.26
N LYS A 1121 36.46 -48.18 -19.36
CA LYS A 1121 34.98 -48.22 -19.35
C LYS A 1121 34.40 -49.37 -18.52
N GLU A 1122 35.11 -50.47 -18.35
CA GLU A 1122 34.63 -51.60 -17.52
C GLU A 1122 34.67 -51.32 -16.01
N ARG A 1123 35.48 -50.34 -15.55
CA ARG A 1123 35.76 -50.10 -14.13
C ARG A 1123 34.70 -49.28 -13.39
N TYR A 1124 34.22 -48.17 -13.97
CA TYR A 1124 33.29 -47.23 -13.32
C TYR A 1124 31.84 -47.71 -13.17
N ARG A 1125 31.46 -48.77 -13.89
CA ARG A 1125 30.10 -49.32 -13.82
C ARG A 1125 29.78 -50.06 -12.52
N LYS A 1126 30.76 -50.18 -11.59
CA LYS A 1126 30.68 -51.05 -10.40
C LYS A 1126 30.65 -50.34 -9.03
N GLU A 1127 30.85 -49.02 -8.90
CA GLU A 1127 30.92 -48.35 -7.57
C GLU A 1127 30.19 -46.98 -7.51
N ILE A 1128 29.09 -46.90 -6.75
CA ILE A 1128 28.55 -45.63 -6.20
C ILE A 1128 28.41 -45.86 -4.68
N SER A 1129 29.26 -45.23 -3.86
CA SER A 1129 29.24 -45.37 -2.38
C SER A 1129 29.14 -44.02 -1.65
N LEU A 1130 28.43 -44.00 -0.51
CA LEU A 1130 27.97 -42.82 0.24
C LEU A 1130 28.86 -42.43 1.43
N LYS A 1131 30.13 -42.15 1.16
CA LYS A 1131 30.93 -41.32 2.08
C LYS A 1131 31.54 -40.19 1.26
N PRO A 1132 31.55 -38.94 1.75
CA PRO A 1132 32.39 -37.92 1.15
C PRO A 1132 33.83 -38.42 1.32
N THR A 1133 34.49 -38.74 0.22
CA THR A 1133 35.92 -39.02 0.24
C THR A 1133 36.62 -37.72 0.60
N ASP A 1134 37.52 -37.72 1.59
CA ASP A 1134 38.30 -36.55 2.04
C ASP A 1134 39.31 -36.04 0.99
N GLU A 1135 39.17 -36.47 -0.27
CA GLU A 1135 40.04 -36.08 -1.37
C GLU A 1135 39.48 -34.82 -2.05
N GLN A 1136 40.35 -33.86 -2.32
CA GLN A 1136 39.97 -32.60 -2.96
C GLN A 1136 39.43 -32.89 -4.36
N PRO A 1137 38.20 -32.45 -4.69
CA PRO A 1137 37.59 -32.76 -5.98
C PRO A 1137 38.39 -32.12 -7.12
N GLN A 1138 38.86 -32.94 -8.05
CA GLN A 1138 39.75 -32.51 -9.14
C GLN A 1138 38.98 -31.94 -10.32
N SER A 1139 37.68 -32.23 -10.45
CA SER A 1139 36.85 -31.72 -11.55
C SER A 1139 35.69 -30.82 -11.10
N ALA A 1140 35.28 -29.92 -11.99
CA ALA A 1140 34.14 -29.02 -11.75
C ALA A 1140 32.81 -29.77 -11.56
N ASP A 1141 32.67 -30.93 -12.20
CA ASP A 1141 31.47 -31.77 -12.09
C ASP A 1141 31.41 -32.51 -10.74
N GLU A 1142 32.57 -32.89 -10.19
CA GLU A 1142 32.69 -33.49 -8.86
C GLU A 1142 32.37 -32.49 -7.74
N LYS A 1143 32.83 -31.23 -7.88
CA LYS A 1143 32.45 -30.11 -6.98
C LYS A 1143 30.95 -29.83 -6.99
N LEU A 1144 30.32 -29.91 -8.16
CA LEU A 1144 28.87 -29.70 -8.31
C LEU A 1144 28.09 -30.82 -7.61
N LEU A 1145 28.52 -32.08 -7.77
CA LEU A 1145 27.87 -33.23 -7.14
C LEU A 1145 27.99 -33.18 -5.60
N GLN A 1146 29.17 -32.83 -5.07
CA GLN A 1146 29.37 -32.67 -3.62
C GLN A 1146 28.50 -31.56 -3.03
N LYS A 1147 28.42 -30.38 -3.67
CA LYS A 1147 27.54 -29.30 -3.22
C LYS A 1147 26.06 -29.70 -3.22
N LEU A 1148 25.63 -30.44 -4.24
CA LEU A 1148 24.25 -30.94 -4.33
C LEU A 1148 23.94 -31.91 -3.18
N LEU A 1149 24.83 -32.87 -2.91
CA LEU A 1149 24.65 -33.83 -1.83
C LEU A 1149 24.64 -33.15 -0.45
N ALA A 1150 25.56 -32.21 -0.20
CA ALA A 1150 25.63 -31.49 1.07
C ALA A 1150 24.36 -30.65 1.34
N PHE A 1151 23.86 -29.92 0.35
CA PHE A 1151 22.65 -29.10 0.51
C PHE A 1151 21.41 -29.96 0.79
N ILE A 1152 21.31 -31.13 0.15
CA ILE A 1152 20.22 -32.09 0.38
C ILE A 1152 20.29 -32.64 1.81
N GLU A 1153 21.48 -32.99 2.30
CA GLU A 1153 21.65 -33.51 3.67
C GLU A 1153 21.31 -32.48 4.76
N GLU A 1154 21.71 -31.22 4.60
CA GLU A 1154 21.42 -30.16 5.58
C GLU A 1154 19.92 -29.88 5.72
N ASN A 1155 19.15 -30.07 4.64
CA ASN A 1155 17.72 -29.74 4.58
C ASN A 1155 16.81 -30.98 4.55
N LEU A 1156 17.35 -32.15 4.88
CA LEU A 1156 16.70 -33.44 4.63
C LEU A 1156 15.40 -33.66 5.44
N SER A 1157 15.28 -33.02 6.60
CA SER A 1157 14.10 -33.09 7.48
C SER A 1157 12.92 -32.24 7.00
N ASN A 1158 13.12 -31.35 6.02
CA ASN A 1158 12.05 -30.53 5.46
C ASN A 1158 11.22 -31.37 4.46
N SER A 1159 9.95 -31.58 4.78
CA SER A 1159 9.02 -32.34 3.93
C SER A 1159 8.63 -31.61 2.64
N GLU A 1160 8.80 -30.29 2.57
CA GLU A 1160 8.52 -29.48 1.38
C GLU A 1160 9.73 -29.34 0.45
N LEU A 1161 10.90 -29.88 0.81
CA LEU A 1161 12.11 -29.81 -0.02
C LEU A 1161 11.87 -30.52 -1.37
N GLY A 1162 11.75 -29.71 -2.43
CA GLY A 1162 11.57 -30.13 -3.81
C GLY A 1162 12.71 -29.67 -4.72
N VAL A 1163 12.53 -29.89 -6.02
CA VAL A 1163 13.56 -29.60 -7.03
C VAL A 1163 13.86 -28.09 -7.13
N GLU A 1164 12.88 -27.22 -6.90
CA GLU A 1164 13.06 -25.77 -6.98
C GLU A 1164 13.89 -25.23 -5.82
N GLU A 1165 13.66 -25.68 -4.59
CA GLU A 1165 14.48 -25.27 -3.45
C GLU A 1165 15.94 -25.75 -3.59
N ILE A 1166 16.16 -26.97 -4.11
CA ILE A 1166 17.51 -27.49 -4.37
C ILE A 1166 18.22 -26.65 -5.44
N CYS A 1167 17.51 -26.22 -6.48
CA CYS A 1167 18.10 -25.37 -7.51
C CYS A 1167 18.53 -23.99 -6.95
N ILE A 1168 17.69 -23.38 -6.10
CA ILE A 1168 18.00 -22.12 -5.43
C ILE A 1168 19.19 -22.29 -4.49
N GLY A 1169 19.20 -23.36 -3.70
CA GLY A 1169 20.25 -23.63 -2.71
C GLY A 1169 21.62 -23.92 -3.30
N VAL A 1170 21.66 -24.64 -4.43
CA VAL A 1170 22.91 -24.96 -5.14
C VAL A 1170 23.33 -23.82 -6.08
N GLY A 1171 22.42 -22.89 -6.40
CA GLY A 1171 22.68 -21.72 -7.25
C GLY A 1171 22.73 -22.02 -8.75
N VAL A 1172 21.99 -23.04 -9.22
CA VAL A 1172 22.02 -23.51 -10.62
C VAL A 1172 20.61 -23.64 -11.18
N SER A 1173 20.42 -23.30 -12.46
CA SER A 1173 19.11 -23.42 -13.12
C SER A 1173 18.64 -24.88 -13.23
N ARG A 1174 17.33 -25.10 -13.10
CA ARG A 1174 16.68 -26.43 -13.11
C ARG A 1174 17.04 -27.30 -14.32
N SER A 1175 17.13 -26.68 -15.50
CA SER A 1175 17.41 -27.37 -16.78
C SER A 1175 18.86 -27.84 -16.91
N GLN A 1176 19.80 -27.17 -16.24
CA GLN A 1176 21.23 -27.50 -16.25
C GLN A 1176 21.56 -28.58 -15.22
N LEU A 1177 21.01 -28.48 -14.01
CA LEU A 1177 21.23 -29.45 -12.94
C LEU A 1177 20.66 -30.83 -13.31
N TYR A 1178 19.46 -30.88 -13.91
CA TYR A 1178 18.81 -32.14 -14.29
C TYR A 1178 19.60 -32.93 -15.34
N ARG A 1179 20.27 -32.25 -16.29
CA ARG A 1179 20.99 -32.90 -17.40
C ARG A 1179 22.32 -33.49 -16.94
N LYS A 1180 23.13 -32.70 -16.22
CA LYS A 1180 24.44 -33.13 -15.72
C LYS A 1180 24.35 -34.32 -14.76
N VAL A 1181 23.38 -34.30 -13.84
CA VAL A 1181 23.22 -35.37 -12.85
C VAL A 1181 22.80 -36.69 -13.52
N LYS A 1182 21.91 -36.63 -14.53
CA LYS A 1182 21.45 -37.82 -15.26
C LYS A 1182 22.53 -38.44 -16.14
N ASP A 1183 23.40 -37.64 -16.76
CA ASP A 1183 24.47 -38.17 -17.63
C ASP A 1183 25.62 -38.80 -16.82
N LEU A 1184 25.93 -38.25 -15.64
CA LEU A 1184 27.00 -38.76 -14.77
C LEU A 1184 26.58 -39.98 -13.94
N THR A 1185 25.32 -40.03 -13.50
CA THR A 1185 24.84 -41.07 -12.56
C THR A 1185 23.78 -42.01 -13.15
N GLY A 1186 23.15 -41.62 -14.26
CA GLY A 1186 22.00 -42.34 -14.86
C GLY A 1186 20.64 -42.04 -14.21
N LEU A 1187 20.59 -41.29 -13.10
CA LEU A 1187 19.38 -41.09 -12.26
C LEU A 1187 18.84 -39.65 -12.32
N SER A 1188 17.54 -39.46 -12.04
CA SER A 1188 16.92 -38.14 -11.91
C SER A 1188 17.09 -37.53 -10.50
N ILE A 1189 17.00 -36.20 -10.38
CA ILE A 1189 17.15 -35.48 -9.09
C ILE A 1189 16.13 -35.95 -8.04
N SER A 1190 14.89 -36.23 -8.47
CA SER A 1190 13.85 -36.77 -7.58
C SER A 1190 14.15 -38.20 -7.11
N GLU A 1191 14.77 -39.02 -7.96
CA GLU A 1191 15.19 -40.38 -7.60
C GLU A 1191 16.36 -40.34 -6.61
N ILE A 1192 17.32 -39.45 -6.82
CA ILE A 1192 18.46 -39.24 -5.91
C ILE A 1192 17.99 -38.73 -4.55
N LEU A 1193 17.11 -37.72 -4.49
CA LEU A 1193 16.55 -37.23 -3.22
C LEU A 1193 15.82 -38.35 -2.47
N LYS A 1194 15.06 -39.18 -3.19
CA LYS A 1194 14.38 -40.34 -2.62
C LYS A 1194 15.37 -41.38 -2.10
N GLU A 1195 16.42 -41.69 -2.86
CA GLU A 1195 17.43 -42.69 -2.47
C GLU A 1195 18.23 -42.23 -1.24
N ILE A 1196 18.59 -40.96 -1.15
CA ILE A 1196 19.29 -40.39 0.01
C ILE A 1196 18.39 -40.40 1.25
N ARG A 1197 17.13 -39.96 1.13
CA ARG A 1197 16.17 -40.00 2.25
C ARG A 1197 15.95 -41.43 2.77
N LEU A 1198 15.84 -42.42 1.87
CA LEU A 1198 15.68 -43.83 2.24
C LEU A 1198 16.95 -44.40 2.89
N LYS A 1199 18.15 -44.10 2.38
CA LYS A 1199 19.41 -44.55 3.00
C LYS A 1199 19.67 -43.90 4.36
N LYS A 1200 19.31 -42.62 4.55
CA LYS A 1200 19.36 -41.99 5.89
C LYS A 1200 18.34 -42.60 6.84
N ALA A 1201 17.16 -42.96 6.34
CA ALA A 1201 16.17 -43.70 7.13
C ALA A 1201 16.69 -45.10 7.53
N GLN A 1202 17.43 -45.81 6.67
CA GLN A 1202 18.08 -47.07 7.04
C GLN A 1202 19.06 -46.91 8.20
N GLN A 1203 19.87 -45.85 8.21
CA GLN A 1203 20.80 -45.54 9.31
C GLN A 1203 20.06 -45.23 10.62
N LEU A 1204 18.97 -44.46 10.55
CA LEU A 1204 18.18 -44.12 11.75
C LEU A 1204 17.37 -45.31 12.28
N LEU A 1205 16.99 -46.25 11.41
CA LEU A 1205 16.30 -47.49 11.79
C LEU A 1205 17.23 -48.48 12.53
N THR A 1206 18.54 -48.44 12.28
CA THR A 1206 19.53 -49.23 13.03
C THR A 1206 19.74 -48.72 14.46
N ASP A 1207 19.55 -47.42 14.72
CA ASP A 1207 19.81 -46.79 16.01
C ASP A 1207 18.72 -47.01 17.08
N SER A 1208 17.58 -47.64 16.74
CA SER A 1208 16.47 -48.06 17.63
C SER A 1208 15.86 -46.99 18.56
N LYS A 1209 16.18 -45.71 18.38
CA LYS A 1209 15.75 -44.60 19.26
C LYS A 1209 14.42 -43.94 18.88
N PHE A 1210 13.92 -44.16 17.67
CA PHE A 1210 12.76 -43.45 17.13
C PHE A 1210 11.76 -44.43 16.54
N THR A 1211 10.47 -44.11 16.63
CA THR A 1211 9.42 -44.90 15.98
C THR A 1211 9.47 -44.72 14.46
N ILE A 1212 8.95 -45.70 13.71
CA ILE A 1212 8.95 -45.66 12.23
C ILE A 1212 8.24 -44.40 11.69
N GLY A 1213 7.20 -43.92 12.38
CA GLY A 1213 6.52 -42.68 12.03
C GLY A 1213 7.43 -41.46 12.22
N GLU A 1214 8.13 -41.35 13.35
CA GLU A 1214 9.06 -40.25 13.61
C GLU A 1214 10.26 -40.25 12.65
N ILE A 1215 10.75 -41.43 12.25
CA ILE A 1215 11.83 -41.54 11.27
C ILE A 1215 11.36 -41.03 9.91
N ALA A 1216 10.13 -41.38 9.49
CA ALA A 1216 9.56 -40.89 8.23
C ALA A 1216 9.53 -39.35 8.20
N TYR A 1217 9.07 -38.71 9.28
CA TYR A 1217 9.07 -37.24 9.36
C TYR A 1217 10.48 -36.65 9.44
N ARG A 1218 11.40 -37.25 10.21
CA ARG A 1218 12.79 -36.76 10.34
C ARG A 1218 13.59 -36.81 9.06
N VAL A 1219 13.25 -37.73 8.15
CA VAL A 1219 13.86 -37.81 6.81
C VAL A 1219 13.03 -37.12 5.73
N GLY A 1220 12.05 -36.29 6.13
CA GLY A 1220 11.32 -35.39 5.23
C GLY A 1220 10.20 -36.06 4.43
N PHE A 1221 9.65 -37.20 4.87
CA PHE A 1221 8.39 -37.72 4.33
C PHE A 1221 7.21 -37.17 5.13
N SER A 1222 6.21 -36.60 4.44
CA SER A 1222 4.98 -36.08 5.04
C SER A 1222 3.98 -37.17 5.44
N ASP A 1223 4.09 -38.38 4.85
CA ASP A 1223 3.20 -39.51 5.08
C ASP A 1223 4.01 -40.79 5.38
N ALA A 1224 3.77 -41.36 6.57
CA ALA A 1224 4.44 -42.57 7.04
C ALA A 1224 4.08 -43.84 6.25
N ASP A 1225 2.87 -43.93 5.67
CA ASP A 1225 2.45 -45.06 4.85
C ASP A 1225 3.05 -44.97 3.44
N TYR A 1226 3.17 -43.77 2.89
CA TYR A 1226 3.91 -43.55 1.66
C TYR A 1226 5.41 -43.87 1.82
N PHE A 1227 6.01 -43.47 2.95
CA PHE A 1227 7.37 -43.86 3.31
C PHE A 1227 7.55 -45.38 3.38
N ARG A 1228 6.65 -46.11 4.07
CA ARG A 1228 6.70 -47.58 4.17
C ARG A 1228 6.62 -48.27 2.82
N LYS A 1229 5.77 -47.79 1.91
CA LYS A 1229 5.67 -48.31 0.53
C LYS A 1229 6.96 -48.06 -0.25
N CYS A 1230 7.50 -46.84 -0.19
CA CYS A 1230 8.74 -46.49 -0.87
C CYS A 1230 9.93 -47.32 -0.36
N PHE A 1231 10.07 -47.45 0.96
CA PHE A 1231 11.14 -48.23 1.59
C PHE A 1231 11.06 -49.72 1.22
N LYS A 1232 9.84 -50.30 1.23
CA LYS A 1232 9.63 -51.70 0.85
C LYS A 1232 9.90 -51.95 -0.64
N SER A 1233 9.53 -51.01 -1.51
CA SER A 1233 9.79 -51.10 -2.95
C SER A 1233 11.28 -51.14 -3.28
N GLU A 1234 12.08 -50.34 -2.57
CA GLU A 1234 13.51 -50.19 -2.87
C GLU A 1234 14.37 -51.29 -2.26
N LEU A 1235 14.03 -51.75 -1.04
CA LEU A 1235 14.84 -52.70 -0.27
C LEU A 1235 14.23 -54.10 -0.16
N GLY A 1236 13.06 -54.30 -0.78
CA GLY A 1236 12.34 -55.58 -0.82
C GLY A 1236 11.72 -56.02 0.51
N MET A 1237 11.89 -55.27 1.62
CA MET A 1237 11.36 -55.61 2.95
C MET A 1237 10.80 -54.38 3.67
N SER A 1238 9.87 -54.58 4.62
CA SER A 1238 9.26 -53.44 5.34
C SER A 1238 10.25 -52.80 6.32
N PRO A 1239 10.13 -51.49 6.63
CA PRO A 1239 10.99 -50.83 7.63
C PRO A 1239 10.98 -51.54 8.99
N THR A 1240 9.84 -52.11 9.39
CA THR A 1240 9.68 -52.88 10.62
C THR A 1240 10.50 -54.17 10.60
N ASP A 1241 10.52 -54.87 9.47
CA ASP A 1241 11.30 -56.10 9.30
C ASP A 1241 12.79 -55.78 9.22
N TYR A 1242 13.16 -54.66 8.58
CA TYR A 1242 14.53 -54.17 8.53
C TYR A 1242 15.06 -53.84 9.93
N MET A 1243 14.27 -53.16 10.76
CA MET A 1243 14.62 -52.83 12.15
C MET A 1243 14.77 -54.08 13.02
N LYS A 1244 13.88 -55.08 12.87
CA LYS A 1244 14.02 -56.38 13.56
C LYS A 1244 15.26 -57.15 13.13
N LYS A 1245 15.60 -57.11 11.84
CA LYS A 1245 16.79 -57.78 11.28
C LYS A 1245 18.08 -57.07 11.71
N ALA A 1246 18.05 -55.75 11.83
CA ALA A 1246 19.14 -54.95 12.36
C ALA A 1246 19.36 -55.16 13.87
N ALA A 1247 18.30 -55.36 14.66
CA ALA A 1247 18.41 -55.66 16.09
C ALA A 1247 18.87 -57.11 16.41
N SER A 1248 18.88 -58.00 15.40
CA SER A 1248 19.38 -59.39 15.51
C SER A 1248 20.85 -59.55 15.06
N LYS A 1249 21.47 -58.47 14.59
CA LYS A 1249 22.90 -58.36 14.26
C LYS A 1249 23.57 -57.45 15.28
#